data_AF-A0A348RZL0-F1
#
_entry.id   AF-A0A348RZL0-F1
#
_cell.length_a   1.000
_cell.length_b   1.000
_cell.length_c   1.000
_cell.angle_alpha   90.00
_cell.angle_beta   90.00
_cell.angle_gamma   90.00
#
_symmetry.space_group_name_H-M   'P 1'
#
loop_
_entity.id
_entity.type
_entity.pdbx_description
1 polymer ?
#
loop_
_entity_poly.entity_id
_entity_poly.type
_entity_poly.pdbx_seq_one_letter_code
_entity_poly.pdbx_strand_id
1 'polypeptide(L)'
;MFMNICEKWKTFGAALAALFIASSGGIHAQETSKYPTPEPGILYNRDGVDVFDSGYGSGMAQHPTESDLFYLMTDRGPNFNGAESGIKVFPVPAFAPRIGLYRLVGEELVQESIITIKDSAGNDISGLPNPEGAGSTGETAQDLGGHVLEPDLEGLDPEGLVAMEDGTFWISDEYGPHILHINADGSTIERINPFGTGEGGRTLPKVFGNRRANRGMEGLTITPDGTKLVGIMQSAMYNPFESRAWIRGNSRATRILVYDIASGDSQQFIYFQDRSNLSNSEIRALSNNEFVVLERDGAFPDFEEGSRVIKRFYQIDISDATDISDPADGELGRFFDVNGEMKTLEQMTTLEILDAGVVPVSKELYVDLLAELPEAYYHDKPEGFVIVGDQDILIINDDDFGIDGDGAGSIIQKVLPDGEVDGNILYRVKNTQEAPTGFALQILHSSDNESSFQDPDTLEPKILHYGSVVNGLKELAERENAGSIYVTAGDHTLPGPFYEAAGDVPSLGARGLGDIAFFNAMGLTANGIGNHEFDGGINDFAVMLNAAQYPFISVNLDFSNVQLADGTPAIQLGVDGGSVQENAGKVVRSAYVEVNGEKIGLIGRSPADFFNVIADPASTLPGVDFFGGRNPEDNQPLVSALGMVLEQVDILKAQGINKIVLLDHAQDFTSDPLSANSLRDIDVIVAAGSTGFMANPQVMGPFNLLRSGDKAQADYPTMREDSDGNPVFVVNSDQLYAYVGNLIVQFDDAGIVTSVDDRSGPIATTADAVGALSEYLMVPTLQPGAEVQATWDALLETDFIQDLNTVVGVTSHPLQGARAFVRSRETNLARIAADSTLWFANKWARETGQGLFVDIALKNGGGIRSSINGPNVTRFLVAQTLAFDNQLAIVELAGHELLAAMENAISRYPSLDGRFPQVAGIELEFDPNRPGISDQTSLRHPSRIGNLTVIRASGERVALVKDFRVVGNLEQTFFLATNNFLLTGGDGYTAFKAINDDPARNVLIPETGEQQILEDYIVQVFDGNVNVPTKLDHPRVQVYNYLKAEGKYSTGYFDESAAEIVTFDPILRRIF
;
A
#
# COMPACT_ATOMS: atom_id res chain seq x y z
N MET A 1 30.00 -19.04 -43.00
CA MET A 1 28.70 -18.32 -43.02
C MET A 1 28.18 -18.03 -41.61
N PHE A 2 28.42 -18.89 -40.61
CA PHE A 2 28.10 -18.62 -39.19
C PHE A 2 29.07 -17.66 -38.47
N MET A 3 30.35 -17.58 -38.86
CA MET A 3 31.31 -16.64 -38.25
C MET A 3 31.14 -15.17 -38.68
N ASN A 4 30.52 -14.89 -39.85
CA ASN A 4 30.26 -13.51 -40.31
C ASN A 4 29.00 -12.88 -39.69
N ILE A 5 28.21 -13.65 -38.93
CA ILE A 5 27.02 -13.15 -38.24
C ILE A 5 27.42 -12.63 -36.84
N CYS A 6 28.37 -13.26 -36.15
CA CYS A 6 28.83 -12.80 -34.83
C CYS A 6 29.61 -11.47 -34.85
N GLU A 7 30.37 -11.15 -35.91
CA GLU A 7 31.05 -9.84 -36.01
C GLU A 7 30.10 -8.68 -36.34
N LYS A 8 28.98 -8.95 -37.03
CA LYS A 8 27.94 -7.93 -37.28
C LYS A 8 27.14 -7.60 -36.03
N TRP A 9 26.98 -8.53 -35.09
CA TRP A 9 26.33 -8.26 -33.80
C TRP A 9 27.19 -7.43 -32.85
N LYS A 10 28.53 -7.53 -32.91
CA LYS A 10 29.43 -6.67 -32.11
C LYS A 10 29.46 -5.22 -32.59
N THR A 11 29.28 -4.98 -33.89
CA THR A 11 29.22 -3.63 -34.46
C THR A 11 27.81 -3.01 -34.40
N PHE A 12 26.74 -3.83 -34.39
CA PHE A 12 25.38 -3.35 -34.17
C PHE A 12 25.10 -3.04 -32.68
N GLY A 13 25.69 -3.82 -31.75
CA GLY A 13 25.60 -3.55 -30.31
C GLY A 13 26.33 -2.27 -29.88
N ALA A 14 27.48 -1.96 -30.50
CA ALA A 14 28.20 -0.72 -30.23
C ALA A 14 27.52 0.53 -30.81
N ALA A 15 26.78 0.39 -31.91
CA ALA A 15 26.02 1.48 -32.52
C ALA A 15 24.66 1.73 -31.81
N LEU A 16 24.03 0.69 -31.24
CA LEU A 16 22.85 0.86 -30.37
C LEU A 16 23.23 1.47 -29.02
N ALA A 17 24.37 1.09 -28.44
CA ALA A 17 24.88 1.74 -27.22
C ALA A 17 25.19 3.23 -27.45
N ALA A 18 25.73 3.60 -28.63
CA ALA A 18 25.97 5.00 -28.97
C ALA A 18 24.70 5.79 -29.36
N LEU A 19 23.59 5.13 -29.73
CA LEU A 19 22.30 5.80 -29.95
C LEU A 19 21.47 5.93 -28.66
N PHE A 20 21.60 5.01 -27.70
CA PHE A 20 20.98 5.12 -26.38
C PHE A 20 21.62 6.22 -25.51
N ILE A 21 22.90 6.53 -25.73
CA ILE A 21 23.59 7.64 -25.07
C ILE A 21 23.13 9.01 -25.64
N ALA A 22 22.46 9.05 -26.78
CA ALA A 22 22.06 10.30 -27.45
C ALA A 22 20.56 10.64 -27.34
N SER A 23 19.74 9.81 -26.70
CA SER A 23 18.31 10.07 -26.46
C SER A 23 17.89 10.04 -25.00
N SER A 24 18.80 9.74 -24.07
CA SER A 24 18.64 10.17 -22.69
C SER A 24 18.94 11.66 -22.62
N GLY A 25 17.89 12.49 -22.75
CA GLY A 25 17.90 13.85 -22.25
C GLY A 25 17.99 13.84 -20.72
N GLY A 26 19.00 13.16 -20.16
CA GLY A 26 19.37 13.27 -18.76
C GLY A 26 19.97 14.65 -18.57
N ILE A 27 19.14 15.61 -18.20
CA ILE A 27 19.61 16.70 -17.37
C ILE A 27 20.02 16.00 -16.07
N HIS A 28 21.32 15.70 -15.92
CA HIS A 28 22.08 15.49 -14.68
C HIS A 28 23.34 14.67 -14.97
N ALA A 29 24.27 15.28 -15.70
CA ALA A 29 25.67 15.18 -15.29
C ALA A 29 25.99 16.55 -14.68
N GLN A 30 25.51 16.79 -13.46
CA GLN A 30 26.11 17.84 -12.67
C GLN A 30 27.56 17.43 -12.44
N GLU A 31 28.49 18.33 -12.69
CA GLU A 31 29.92 18.10 -12.47
C GLU A 31 30.16 17.80 -10.98
N THR A 32 30.10 16.52 -10.60
CA THR A 32 30.51 16.03 -9.30
C THR A 32 32.01 16.24 -9.20
N SER A 33 32.44 17.11 -8.29
CA SER A 33 33.86 17.38 -8.09
C SER A 33 34.36 16.55 -6.91
N LYS A 34 35.31 15.65 -7.17
CA LYS A 34 36.02 14.87 -6.16
C LYS A 34 37.38 15.52 -5.93
N TYR A 35 37.73 15.73 -4.67
CA TYR A 35 38.99 16.34 -4.26
C TYR A 35 39.71 15.38 -3.32
N PRO A 36 40.56 14.48 -3.84
CA PRO A 36 41.32 13.57 -3.00
C PRO A 36 42.25 14.34 -2.06
N THR A 37 42.46 13.80 -0.87
CA THR A 37 43.54 14.24 0.02
C THR A 37 44.91 13.82 -0.55
N PRO A 38 46.03 14.46 -0.16
CA PRO A 38 47.36 14.03 -0.56
C PRO A 38 47.60 12.56 -0.19
N GLU A 39 48.38 11.82 -1.00
CA GLU A 39 48.74 10.43 -0.67
C GLU A 39 49.28 10.35 0.77
N PRO A 40 48.60 9.62 1.67
CA PRO A 40 48.97 9.61 3.08
C PRO A 40 50.28 8.84 3.30
N GLY A 41 51.01 9.22 4.33
CA GLY A 41 52.15 8.43 4.81
C GLY A 41 51.69 7.07 5.32
N ILE A 42 52.64 6.15 5.55
CA ILE A 42 52.36 4.87 6.20
C ILE A 42 52.80 4.97 7.66
N LEU A 43 51.83 4.89 8.59
CA LEU A 43 52.09 4.83 10.04
C LEU A 43 52.69 3.48 10.42
N TYR A 44 52.17 2.41 9.83
CA TYR A 44 52.55 1.04 10.15
C TYR A 44 52.27 0.11 8.96
N ASN A 45 53.10 -0.91 8.77
CA ASN A 45 52.85 -1.98 7.78
C ASN A 45 53.02 -3.35 8.45
N ARG A 46 52.06 -4.25 8.23
CA ARG A 46 52.16 -5.65 8.66
C ARG A 46 51.55 -6.58 7.63
N ASP A 47 52.31 -7.60 7.24
CA ASP A 47 51.87 -8.67 6.35
C ASP A 47 51.26 -8.18 5.02
N GLY A 48 51.68 -7.01 4.55
CA GLY A 48 51.19 -6.39 3.31
C GLY A 48 49.95 -5.51 3.47
N VAL A 49 49.51 -5.23 4.70
CA VAL A 49 48.46 -4.26 5.02
C VAL A 49 49.12 -2.96 5.48
N ASP A 50 48.82 -1.87 4.80
CA ASP A 50 49.28 -0.52 5.14
C ASP A 50 48.24 0.17 6.03
N VAL A 51 48.70 0.67 7.18
CA VAL A 51 47.96 1.60 8.04
C VAL A 51 48.40 3.00 7.66
N PHE A 52 47.49 3.79 7.10
CA PHE A 52 47.83 5.11 6.59
C PHE A 52 47.81 6.18 7.68
N ASP A 53 48.56 7.25 7.44
CA ASP A 53 48.56 8.48 8.23
C ASP A 53 47.40 9.40 7.79
N SER A 54 46.22 8.81 7.54
CA SER A 54 44.98 9.44 7.08
C SER A 54 43.99 9.60 8.25
N GLY A 55 42.72 9.22 8.09
CA GLY A 55 41.70 9.29 9.13
C GLY A 55 40.96 10.63 9.21
N TYR A 56 41.26 11.59 8.33
CA TYR A 56 40.78 12.98 8.37
C TYR A 56 39.30 13.14 7.94
N GLY A 57 38.43 12.24 8.40
CA GLY A 57 37.02 12.15 8.01
C GLY A 57 36.02 12.37 9.15
N SER A 58 36.40 12.12 10.41
CA SER A 58 35.49 12.19 11.58
C SER A 58 34.74 13.53 11.67
N GLY A 59 35.45 14.63 11.40
CA GLY A 59 34.87 15.98 11.51
C GLY A 59 35.51 16.98 10.58
N MET A 60 34.73 18.00 10.20
CA MET A 60 35.18 19.04 9.28
C MET A 60 34.60 20.41 9.61
N ALA A 61 35.44 21.45 9.66
CA ALA A 61 35.00 22.84 9.78
C ALA A 61 35.62 23.72 8.68
N GLN A 62 34.85 24.66 8.13
CA GLN A 62 35.42 25.66 7.25
C GLN A 62 36.20 26.69 8.07
N HIS A 63 37.32 27.18 7.54
CA HIS A 63 38.06 28.24 8.20
C HIS A 63 37.19 29.50 8.33
N PRO A 64 37.07 30.12 9.51
CA PRO A 64 36.12 31.22 9.76
C PRO A 64 36.27 32.43 8.84
N THR A 65 37.49 32.66 8.32
CA THR A 65 37.81 33.82 7.49
C THR A 65 38.35 33.51 6.09
N GLU A 66 38.61 32.25 5.75
CA GLU A 66 39.23 31.86 4.46
C GLU A 66 38.40 30.73 3.82
N SER A 67 37.61 31.05 2.80
CA SER A 67 36.61 30.13 2.24
C SER A 67 37.20 28.88 1.56
N ASP A 68 38.47 28.93 1.17
CA ASP A 68 39.20 27.83 0.53
C ASP A 68 40.01 26.98 1.52
N LEU A 69 39.97 27.31 2.81
CA LEU A 69 40.60 26.55 3.88
C LEU A 69 39.58 25.76 4.70
N PHE A 70 39.96 24.53 5.04
CA PHE A 70 39.15 23.59 5.81
C PHE A 70 40.00 22.90 6.86
N TYR A 71 39.45 22.81 8.06
CA TYR A 71 39.97 21.96 9.12
C TYR A 71 39.31 20.58 9.00
N LEU A 72 40.12 19.55 8.87
CA LEU A 72 39.69 18.14 8.87
C LEU A 72 40.25 17.47 10.12
N MET A 73 39.44 16.65 10.80
CA MET A 73 39.82 16.00 12.07
C MET A 73 39.99 14.51 11.87
N THR A 74 41.03 13.95 12.50
CA THR A 74 41.19 12.50 12.54
C THR A 74 40.30 11.86 13.59
N ASP A 75 39.83 10.64 13.33
CA ASP A 75 39.27 9.72 14.34
C ASP A 75 40.33 9.40 15.45
N ARG A 76 39.96 8.61 16.46
CA ARG A 76 40.79 8.15 17.60
C ARG A 76 42.12 7.49 17.21
N GLY A 77 42.30 7.14 15.94
CA GLY A 77 43.48 6.46 15.44
C GLY A 77 43.14 5.07 14.91
N PRO A 78 44.09 4.43 14.21
CA PRO A 78 43.85 3.14 13.58
C PRO A 78 43.41 2.11 14.60
N ASN A 79 42.25 1.49 14.36
CA ASN A 79 41.68 0.49 15.25
C ASN A 79 40.80 -0.50 14.47
N PHE A 80 40.63 -1.72 14.99
CA PHE A 80 39.68 -2.70 14.44
C PHE A 80 39.18 -3.66 15.52
N ASN A 81 38.11 -4.39 15.23
CA ASN A 81 37.53 -5.35 16.16
C ASN A 81 38.41 -6.60 16.33
N GLY A 82 38.70 -6.97 17.58
CA GLY A 82 39.45 -8.18 17.90
C GLY A 82 38.62 -9.46 17.72
N ALA A 83 39.28 -10.62 17.89
CA ALA A 83 38.66 -11.93 17.74
C ALA A 83 37.53 -12.20 18.75
N GLU A 84 37.60 -11.57 19.93
CA GLU A 84 36.60 -11.67 20.99
C GLU A 84 35.77 -10.38 21.05
N SER A 85 34.46 -10.52 21.25
CA SER A 85 33.54 -9.39 21.40
C SER A 85 33.99 -8.46 22.55
N GLY A 86 34.07 -7.17 22.28
CA GLY A 86 34.50 -6.15 23.24
C GLY A 86 36.01 -5.91 23.29
N ILE A 87 36.81 -6.64 22.48
CA ILE A 87 38.22 -6.32 22.27
C ILE A 87 38.37 -5.36 21.09
N LYS A 88 39.12 -4.27 21.30
CA LYS A 88 39.52 -3.34 20.25
C LYS A 88 41.02 -3.33 20.10
N VAL A 89 41.53 -3.59 18.90
CA VAL A 89 42.98 -3.67 18.63
C VAL A 89 43.45 -2.36 18.01
N PHE A 90 44.47 -1.75 18.58
CA PHE A 90 45.10 -0.51 18.13
C PHE A 90 46.48 -0.82 17.54
N PRO A 91 46.65 -0.82 16.21
CA PRO A 91 47.96 -0.91 15.55
C PRO A 91 48.97 0.15 15.99
N VAL A 92 48.48 1.35 16.27
CA VAL A 92 49.31 2.50 16.67
C VAL A 92 48.74 3.11 17.96
N PRO A 93 48.91 2.47 19.13
CA PRO A 93 48.30 2.93 20.39
C PRO A 93 48.73 4.34 20.83
N ALA A 94 49.88 4.80 20.35
CA ALA A 94 50.41 6.14 20.64
C ALA A 94 49.93 7.20 19.65
N PHE A 95 49.02 6.86 18.73
CA PHE A 95 48.41 7.84 17.84
C PHE A 95 47.60 8.84 18.68
N ALA A 96 47.81 10.11 18.38
CA ALA A 96 47.11 11.21 19.01
C ALA A 96 46.20 11.86 17.98
N PRO A 97 44.88 11.96 18.24
CA PRO A 97 43.95 12.63 17.35
C PRO A 97 44.39 14.07 17.08
N ARG A 98 44.13 14.55 15.86
CA ARG A 98 44.69 15.81 15.37
C ARG A 98 43.83 16.43 14.29
N ILE A 99 43.95 17.74 14.16
CA ILE A 99 43.28 18.54 13.15
C ILE A 99 44.29 18.91 12.06
N GLY A 100 43.97 18.62 10.81
CA GLY A 100 44.74 19.06 9.64
C GLY A 100 44.09 20.28 9.02
N LEU A 101 44.88 21.29 8.69
CA LEU A 101 44.43 22.43 7.90
C LEU A 101 44.73 22.15 6.43
N TYR A 102 43.71 22.12 5.59
CA TYR A 102 43.79 21.83 4.17
C TYR A 102 43.28 23.00 3.34
N ARG A 103 44.00 23.34 2.27
CA ARG A 103 43.55 24.30 1.26
C ARG A 103 43.06 23.57 0.02
N LEU A 104 41.90 23.97 -0.47
CA LEU A 104 41.39 23.53 -1.76
C LEU A 104 42.07 24.32 -2.88
N VAL A 105 42.94 23.65 -3.67
CA VAL A 105 43.69 24.27 -4.77
C VAL A 105 43.40 23.53 -6.07
N GLY A 106 42.49 24.08 -6.87
CA GLY A 106 42.04 23.41 -8.10
C GLY A 106 41.17 22.19 -7.79
N GLU A 107 41.64 20.99 -8.16
CA GLU A 107 40.94 19.72 -7.95
C GLU A 107 41.56 18.86 -6.82
N GLU A 108 42.41 19.44 -5.98
CA GLU A 108 43.11 18.72 -4.91
C GLU A 108 43.07 19.48 -3.58
N LEU A 109 43.08 18.74 -2.47
CA LEU A 109 43.35 19.29 -1.14
C LEU A 109 44.85 19.28 -0.85
N VAL A 110 45.37 20.40 -0.35
CA VAL A 110 46.78 20.55 0.04
C VAL A 110 46.86 20.80 1.55
N GLN A 111 47.56 19.92 2.27
CA GLN A 111 47.76 20.06 3.71
C GLN A 111 48.76 21.19 4.02
N GLU A 112 48.35 22.19 4.79
CA GLU A 112 49.18 23.32 5.20
C GLU A 112 49.81 23.13 6.59
N SER A 113 49.06 22.53 7.53
CA SER A 113 49.55 22.31 8.90
C SER A 113 48.76 21.22 9.63
N ILE A 114 49.27 20.80 10.79
CA ILE A 114 48.66 19.84 11.71
C ILE A 114 48.67 20.42 13.11
N ILE A 115 47.57 20.25 13.83
CA ILE A 115 47.38 20.59 15.24
C ILE A 115 47.07 19.29 15.99
N THR A 116 48.03 18.78 16.75
CA THR A 116 47.83 17.62 17.63
C THR A 116 47.01 18.02 18.86
N ILE A 117 45.98 17.24 19.17
CA ILE A 117 45.11 17.49 20.34
C ILE A 117 45.83 17.03 21.61
N LYS A 118 45.83 17.90 22.62
CA LYS A 118 46.60 17.72 23.86
C LYS A 118 45.76 18.00 25.09
N ASP A 119 46.17 17.41 26.21
CA ASP A 119 45.62 17.71 27.53
C ASP A 119 45.98 19.14 27.97
N SER A 120 45.44 19.57 29.12
CA SER A 120 45.71 20.89 29.71
C SER A 120 47.16 21.07 30.18
N ALA A 121 47.92 19.98 30.30
CA ALA A 121 49.34 19.98 30.63
C ALA A 121 50.25 19.99 29.38
N GLY A 122 49.67 19.90 28.18
CA GLY A 122 50.36 19.89 26.89
C GLY A 122 50.89 18.53 26.45
N ASN A 123 50.43 17.42 27.07
CA ASN A 123 50.74 16.07 26.60
C ASN A 123 49.74 15.66 25.52
N ASP A 124 50.20 14.88 24.54
CA ASP A 124 49.34 14.35 23.49
C ASP A 124 48.27 13.42 24.10
N ILE A 125 47.01 13.64 23.72
CA ILE A 125 45.88 12.78 24.10
C ILE A 125 45.86 11.56 23.18
N SER A 126 45.70 10.35 23.74
CA SER A 126 45.56 9.15 22.92
C SER A 126 44.11 8.92 22.48
N GLY A 127 43.90 8.02 21.51
CA GLY A 127 42.54 7.54 21.19
C GLY A 127 42.03 6.38 22.04
N LEU A 128 42.76 6.02 23.11
CA LEU A 128 42.38 4.87 23.92
C LEU A 128 41.07 5.14 24.69
N PRO A 129 40.21 4.13 24.91
CA PRO A 129 38.95 4.30 25.62
C PRO A 129 39.13 4.87 27.03
N ASN A 130 38.13 5.62 27.49
CA ASN A 130 38.12 6.16 28.85
C ASN A 130 37.89 5.06 29.93
N PRO A 131 38.39 5.27 31.16
CA PRO A 131 38.11 4.38 32.29
C PRO A 131 36.64 4.48 32.76
N GLU A 132 36.21 3.49 33.54
CA GLU A 132 34.86 3.45 34.14
C GLU A 132 34.58 4.73 34.96
N GLY A 133 33.39 5.31 34.77
CA GLY A 133 32.99 6.57 35.41
C GLY A 133 33.46 7.84 34.69
N ALA A 134 34.19 7.74 33.58
CA ALA A 134 34.66 8.89 32.79
C ALA A 134 34.34 8.78 31.29
N GLY A 135 33.31 8.01 30.90
CA GLY A 135 32.93 7.81 29.49
C GLY A 135 33.32 6.45 28.91
N SER A 136 33.63 5.45 29.73
CA SER A 136 34.05 4.13 29.24
C SER A 136 33.08 3.53 28.22
N THR A 137 33.63 3.00 27.12
CA THR A 137 32.91 2.17 26.15
C THR A 137 32.74 0.72 26.62
N GLY A 138 33.39 0.34 27.73
CA GLY A 138 33.46 -1.06 28.18
C GLY A 138 34.36 -1.95 27.30
N GLU A 139 35.02 -1.37 26.30
CA GLU A 139 35.97 -2.08 25.45
C GLU A 139 37.30 -2.31 26.16
N THR A 140 37.96 -3.42 25.85
CA THR A 140 39.32 -3.68 26.27
C THR A 140 40.26 -3.39 25.10
N ALA A 141 41.01 -2.30 25.19
CA ALA A 141 42.01 -1.93 24.20
C ALA A 141 43.23 -2.87 24.26
N GLN A 142 43.71 -3.31 23.10
CA GLN A 142 44.91 -4.15 22.98
C GLN A 142 45.84 -3.63 21.88
N ASP A 143 47.14 -3.91 22.02
CA ASP A 143 48.08 -3.78 20.91
C ASP A 143 48.00 -4.98 19.94
N LEU A 144 48.71 -4.89 18.81
CA LEU A 144 48.81 -5.96 17.81
C LEU A 144 49.48 -7.26 18.30
N GLY A 145 50.07 -7.26 19.50
CA GLY A 145 50.61 -8.43 20.18
C GLY A 145 49.62 -9.06 21.17
N GLY A 146 48.43 -8.48 21.35
CA GLY A 146 47.42 -8.91 22.30
C GLY A 146 47.66 -8.45 23.73
N HIS A 147 48.56 -7.49 23.96
CA HIS A 147 48.74 -6.91 25.30
C HIS A 147 47.62 -5.90 25.56
N VAL A 148 46.95 -6.04 26.70
CA VAL A 148 45.95 -5.07 27.16
C VAL A 148 46.62 -3.73 27.45
N LEU A 149 46.03 -2.66 26.91
CA LEU A 149 46.44 -1.29 27.08
C LEU A 149 45.64 -0.66 28.23
N GLU A 150 46.31 0.18 29.03
CA GLU A 150 45.62 0.91 30.09
C GLU A 150 44.70 1.98 29.48
N PRO A 151 43.44 2.13 29.97
CA PRO A 151 42.55 3.20 29.55
C PRO A 151 43.15 4.59 29.77
N ASP A 152 42.87 5.52 28.87
CA ASP A 152 43.29 6.92 28.97
C ASP A 152 42.14 7.78 29.50
N LEU A 153 42.37 8.46 30.63
CA LEU A 153 41.36 9.35 31.21
C LEU A 153 41.01 10.51 30.26
N GLU A 154 42.01 11.02 29.53
CA GLU A 154 41.82 12.08 28.55
C GLU A 154 41.56 11.54 27.14
N GLY A 155 41.52 10.22 26.98
CA GLY A 155 41.31 9.55 25.70
C GLY A 155 40.11 10.11 24.94
N LEU A 156 40.24 10.21 23.61
CA LEU A 156 39.29 10.91 22.76
C LEU A 156 38.96 10.12 21.50
N ASP A 157 37.68 10.09 21.18
CA ASP A 157 37.09 9.57 19.95
C ASP A 157 36.33 10.70 19.27
N PRO A 158 37.06 11.63 18.64
CA PRO A 158 36.50 12.92 18.27
C PRO A 158 35.72 12.84 16.97
N GLU A 159 34.54 13.46 16.93
CA GLU A 159 33.63 13.39 15.78
C GLU A 159 33.33 14.79 15.25
N GLY A 160 32.51 15.57 15.95
CA GLY A 160 32.13 16.91 15.51
C GLY A 160 33.22 17.96 15.74
N LEU A 161 33.39 18.88 14.79
CA LEU A 161 34.40 19.96 14.86
C LEU A 161 33.80 21.34 14.57
N VAL A 162 34.12 22.30 15.44
CA VAL A 162 33.84 23.73 15.24
C VAL A 162 35.14 24.52 15.33
N ALA A 163 35.39 25.40 14.35
CA ALA A 163 36.48 26.37 14.38
C ALA A 163 35.95 27.78 14.70
N MET A 164 36.54 28.46 15.66
CA MET A 164 36.13 29.79 16.11
C MET A 164 36.99 30.90 15.50
N GLU A 165 36.44 32.10 15.34
CA GLU A 165 37.19 33.28 14.83
C GLU A 165 38.38 33.68 15.70
N ASP A 166 38.37 33.35 16.99
CA ASP A 166 39.49 33.61 17.91
C ASP A 166 40.63 32.59 17.79
N GLY A 167 40.49 31.59 16.92
CA GLY A 167 41.45 30.53 16.68
C GLY A 167 41.33 29.32 17.61
N THR A 168 40.34 29.30 18.51
CA THR A 168 40.03 28.11 19.32
C THR A 168 39.11 27.13 18.58
N PHE A 169 39.01 25.90 19.09
CA PHE A 169 38.15 24.87 18.50
C PHE A 169 37.28 24.20 19.55
N TRP A 170 36.07 23.82 19.16
CA TRP A 170 35.21 22.92 19.92
C TRP A 170 35.10 21.57 19.23
N ILE A 171 35.16 20.50 20.02
CA ILE A 171 35.17 19.13 19.53
C ILE A 171 34.16 18.30 20.32
N SER A 172 33.27 17.56 19.66
CA SER A 172 32.46 16.53 20.32
C SER A 172 33.10 15.16 20.19
N ASP A 173 32.67 14.24 21.05
CA ASP A 173 33.29 12.92 21.18
C ASP A 173 32.27 11.78 21.38
N GLU A 174 32.66 10.58 20.90
CA GLU A 174 31.86 9.36 20.91
C GLU A 174 31.88 8.63 22.29
N TYR A 175 32.89 8.86 23.13
CA TYR A 175 33.07 8.22 24.44
C TYR A 175 32.25 8.85 25.58
N GLY A 176 32.16 10.17 25.71
CA GLY A 176 31.69 10.79 26.96
C GLY A 176 30.17 10.97 27.11
N PRO A 177 29.41 11.28 26.04
CA PRO A 177 29.87 12.26 25.06
C PRO A 177 30.60 13.42 25.76
N HIS A 178 31.80 13.75 25.30
CA HIS A 178 32.53 14.92 25.79
C HIS A 178 32.39 16.07 24.78
N ILE A 179 32.46 17.32 25.27
CA ILE A 179 32.69 18.50 24.45
C ILE A 179 33.99 19.16 24.94
N LEU A 180 35.03 19.16 24.10
CA LEU A 180 36.33 19.77 24.41
C LEU A 180 36.40 21.18 23.81
N HIS A 181 36.98 22.12 24.55
CA HIS A 181 37.44 23.40 24.02
C HIS A 181 38.96 23.40 24.00
N ILE A 182 39.59 23.64 22.85
CA ILE A 182 41.05 23.64 22.73
C ILE A 182 41.56 24.97 22.15
N ASN A 183 42.77 25.36 22.55
CA ASN A 183 43.46 26.51 21.97
C ASN A 183 43.99 26.20 20.57
N ALA A 184 44.44 27.25 19.87
CA ALA A 184 45.04 27.15 18.53
C ALA A 184 46.26 26.20 18.41
N ASP A 185 46.91 25.86 19.53
CA ASP A 185 48.06 24.94 19.57
C ASP A 185 47.69 23.48 19.92
N GLY A 186 46.39 23.23 20.09
CA GLY A 186 45.81 21.93 20.43
C GLY A 186 45.62 21.66 21.93
N SER A 187 46.08 22.55 22.82
CA SER A 187 45.98 22.33 24.27
C SER A 187 44.56 22.55 24.80
N THR A 188 44.06 21.60 25.58
CA THR A 188 42.72 21.66 26.19
C THR A 188 42.58 22.83 27.17
N ILE A 189 41.54 23.64 26.95
CA ILE A 189 41.07 24.72 27.84
C ILE A 189 40.10 24.15 28.86
N GLU A 190 39.11 23.39 28.39
CA GLU A 190 38.11 22.71 29.22
C GLU A 190 37.53 21.47 28.52
N ARG A 191 36.93 20.58 29.31
CA ARG A 191 36.20 19.40 28.88
C ARG A 191 34.86 19.37 29.60
N ILE A 192 33.77 19.39 28.84
CA ILE A 192 32.40 19.40 29.35
C ILE A 192 31.81 18.02 29.14
N ASN A 193 31.33 17.37 30.20
CA ASN A 193 30.80 16.00 30.11
C ASN A 193 29.69 15.74 31.16
N PRO A 194 28.92 14.65 31.06
CA PRO A 194 27.84 14.37 32.01
C PRO A 194 28.32 13.75 33.33
N PHE A 195 29.61 13.40 33.45
CA PHE A 195 30.16 12.69 34.62
C PHE A 195 30.77 13.61 35.67
N GLY A 196 31.02 14.87 35.33
CA GLY A 196 31.68 15.84 36.22
C GLY A 196 33.17 15.58 36.43
N THR A 197 33.81 14.85 35.52
CA THR A 197 35.25 14.55 35.54
C THR A 197 36.09 15.52 34.71
N GLY A 198 35.46 16.35 33.88
CA GLY A 198 36.14 17.22 32.93
C GLY A 198 36.77 18.47 33.56
N GLU A 199 37.86 18.93 32.93
CA GLU A 199 38.56 20.17 33.28
C GLU A 199 37.67 21.39 33.01
N GLY A 200 37.75 22.44 33.83
CA GLY A 200 36.96 23.68 33.68
C GLY A 200 35.63 23.74 34.46
N GLY A 201 35.07 22.59 34.87
CA GLY A 201 33.99 22.50 35.86
C GLY A 201 32.56 22.69 35.35
N ARG A 202 32.36 22.85 34.03
CA ARG A 202 31.04 22.82 33.38
C ARG A 202 30.64 21.39 33.03
N THR A 203 29.34 21.10 33.01
CA THR A 203 28.82 19.75 32.75
C THR A 203 27.73 19.74 31.70
N LEU A 204 27.57 18.59 31.05
CA LEU A 204 26.38 18.25 30.27
C LEU A 204 25.29 17.70 31.19
N PRO A 205 24.01 17.71 30.75
CA PRO A 205 22.94 17.01 31.47
C PRO A 205 23.28 15.53 31.69
N LYS A 206 22.98 15.00 32.89
CA LYS A 206 23.40 13.64 33.27
C LYS A 206 22.82 12.54 32.40
N VAL A 207 21.65 12.78 31.80
CA VAL A 207 20.97 11.83 30.93
C VAL A 207 21.84 11.38 29.76
N PHE A 208 22.75 12.23 29.26
CA PHE A 208 23.68 11.90 28.19
C PHE A 208 24.70 10.82 28.59
N GLY A 209 24.90 10.58 29.90
CA GLY A 209 25.69 9.46 30.40
C GLY A 209 25.11 8.08 30.08
N ASN A 210 23.82 8.00 29.69
CA ASN A 210 23.18 6.76 29.23
C ASN A 210 23.32 6.52 27.72
N ARG A 211 24.17 7.29 27.04
CA ARG A 211 24.53 7.02 25.64
C ARG A 211 24.88 5.53 25.45
N ARG A 212 24.65 5.02 24.25
CA ARG A 212 25.16 3.68 23.94
C ARG A 212 26.68 3.75 23.87
N ALA A 213 27.34 2.71 24.38
CA ALA A 213 28.79 2.57 24.29
C ALA A 213 29.24 2.62 22.81
N ASN A 214 30.28 3.41 22.55
CA ASN A 214 30.80 3.75 21.22
C ASN A 214 29.69 4.22 20.26
N ARG A 215 28.87 5.19 20.72
CA ARG A 215 27.77 5.89 20.01
C ARG A 215 27.39 7.19 20.74
N GLY A 216 28.33 8.12 20.81
CA GLY A 216 28.24 9.35 21.61
C GLY A 216 27.64 10.53 20.83
N MET A 217 28.25 11.71 20.97
CA MET A 217 27.83 12.93 20.30
C MET A 217 28.67 13.10 19.04
N GLU A 218 28.06 12.79 17.92
CA GLU A 218 28.74 12.62 16.63
C GLU A 218 28.88 13.95 15.92
N GLY A 219 27.81 14.74 15.95
CA GLY A 219 27.82 16.04 15.33
C GLY A 219 27.93 17.17 16.33
N LEU A 220 28.63 18.22 15.94
CA LEU A 220 28.73 19.47 16.69
C LEU A 220 28.84 20.67 15.74
N THR A 221 27.96 21.65 15.94
CA THR A 221 28.02 22.95 15.27
C THR A 221 27.91 24.08 16.27
N ILE A 222 28.18 25.31 15.83
CA ILE A 222 27.84 26.53 16.55
C ILE A 222 26.77 27.31 15.80
N THR A 223 25.89 28.00 16.53
CA THR A 223 24.93 28.93 15.93
C THR A 223 25.67 30.08 15.24
N PRO A 224 25.13 30.64 14.15
CA PRO A 224 25.79 31.74 13.42
C PRO A 224 26.10 32.99 14.26
N ASP A 225 25.37 33.22 15.35
CA ASP A 225 25.68 34.30 16.30
C ASP A 225 26.84 34.00 17.26
N GLY A 226 27.40 32.77 17.20
CA GLY A 226 28.54 32.33 17.99
C GLY A 226 28.23 32.06 19.47
N THR A 227 26.95 31.94 19.85
CA THR A 227 26.57 31.87 21.28
C THR A 227 26.21 30.47 21.77
N LYS A 228 25.78 29.56 20.90
CA LYS A 228 25.32 28.23 21.30
C LYS A 228 25.99 27.13 20.50
N LEU A 229 26.51 26.14 21.20
CA LEU A 229 26.87 24.86 20.59
C LEU A 229 25.63 24.01 20.42
N VAL A 230 25.53 23.32 19.30
CA VAL A 230 24.43 22.40 19.01
C VAL A 230 25.02 21.06 18.62
N GLY A 231 24.75 20.05 19.44
CA GLY A 231 25.28 18.70 19.25
C GLY A 231 24.17 17.66 19.05
N ILE A 232 24.45 16.60 18.31
CA ILE A 232 23.48 15.52 18.06
C ILE A 232 24.05 14.16 18.46
N MET A 233 23.24 13.36 19.14
CA MET A 233 23.60 11.98 19.49
C MET A 233 23.50 11.07 18.27
N GLN A 234 24.42 10.10 18.14
CA GLN A 234 24.41 9.13 17.03
C GLN A 234 23.12 8.32 16.95
N SER A 235 22.59 7.93 18.10
CA SER A 235 21.52 6.93 18.20
C SER A 235 20.73 7.08 19.50
N ALA A 236 19.58 6.40 19.56
CA ALA A 236 18.77 6.33 20.76
C ALA A 236 19.61 5.82 21.94
N MET A 237 19.58 6.57 23.04
CA MET A 237 20.35 6.25 24.25
C MET A 237 19.78 5.02 24.95
N TYR A 238 20.61 4.24 25.64
CA TYR A 238 20.16 3.11 26.44
C TYR A 238 19.62 3.60 27.78
N ASN A 239 18.51 4.32 27.72
CA ASN A 239 17.89 5.00 28.85
C ASN A 239 16.46 4.47 29.08
N PRO A 240 16.21 3.70 30.15
CA PRO A 240 17.19 3.15 31.07
C PRO A 240 17.87 1.92 30.46
N PHE A 241 19.06 1.58 30.97
CA PHE A 241 19.92 0.55 30.36
C PHE A 241 19.28 -0.84 30.31
N GLU A 242 18.38 -1.14 31.24
CA GLU A 242 17.63 -2.40 31.30
C GLU A 242 16.74 -2.61 30.06
N SER A 243 16.31 -1.52 29.41
CA SER A 243 15.45 -1.55 28.22
C SER A 243 16.21 -1.59 26.90
N ARG A 244 17.56 -1.61 26.93
CA ARG A 244 18.42 -1.51 25.73
C ARG A 244 18.07 -2.44 24.58
N ALA A 245 17.60 -3.66 24.88
CA ALA A 245 17.22 -4.63 23.86
C ALA A 245 15.98 -4.17 23.07
N TRP A 246 15.00 -3.60 23.77
CA TRP A 246 13.81 -3.02 23.16
C TRP A 246 14.19 -1.72 22.42
N ILE A 247 14.93 -0.82 23.08
CA ILE A 247 15.32 0.48 22.52
C ILE A 247 16.05 0.30 21.20
N ARG A 248 17.06 -0.59 21.14
CA ARG A 248 17.85 -0.85 19.93
C ARG A 248 17.02 -1.30 18.73
N GLY A 249 15.90 -1.98 18.96
CA GLY A 249 15.04 -2.48 17.89
C GLY A 249 13.90 -1.53 17.51
N ASN A 250 13.47 -0.65 18.42
CA ASN A 250 12.17 0.01 18.31
C ASN A 250 12.25 1.54 18.43
N SER A 251 13.19 2.09 19.19
CA SER A 251 13.25 3.54 19.39
C SER A 251 13.93 4.21 18.19
N ARG A 252 13.29 5.25 17.66
CA ARG A 252 13.82 6.14 16.62
C ARG A 252 14.29 7.48 17.19
N ALA A 253 14.13 7.69 18.49
CA ALA A 253 14.32 8.98 19.13
C ALA A 253 15.78 9.21 19.52
N THR A 254 16.41 10.20 18.89
CA THR A 254 17.73 10.72 19.28
C THR A 254 17.60 12.13 19.84
N ARG A 255 18.56 12.55 20.66
CA ARG A 255 18.56 13.88 21.28
C ARG A 255 19.49 14.85 20.56
N ILE A 256 19.01 16.07 20.38
CA ILE A 256 19.80 17.26 20.06
C ILE A 256 20.02 18.02 21.36
N LEU A 257 21.26 18.39 21.65
CA LEU A 257 21.66 19.30 22.71
C LEU A 257 21.84 20.70 22.12
N VAL A 258 21.23 21.72 22.73
CA VAL A 258 21.57 23.13 22.51
C VAL A 258 22.19 23.65 23.80
N TYR A 259 23.43 24.14 23.75
CA TYR A 259 24.24 24.51 24.91
C TYR A 259 24.76 25.94 24.79
N ASP A 260 24.36 26.83 25.71
CA ASP A 260 24.83 28.21 25.76
C ASP A 260 26.25 28.26 26.34
N ILE A 261 27.22 28.72 25.53
CA ILE A 261 28.63 28.67 25.93
C ILE A 261 28.99 29.70 26.99
N ALA A 262 28.16 30.71 27.24
CA ALA A 262 28.43 31.75 28.22
C ALA A 262 27.83 31.39 29.59
N SER A 263 26.59 30.90 29.64
CA SER A 263 25.91 30.55 30.89
C SER A 263 26.09 29.09 31.30
N GLY A 264 26.32 28.19 30.34
CA GLY A 264 26.28 26.74 30.54
C GLY A 264 24.86 26.16 30.62
N ASP A 265 23.82 26.97 30.33
CA ASP A 265 22.45 26.49 30.24
C ASP A 265 22.29 25.60 29.01
N SER A 266 21.39 24.61 29.11
CA SER A 266 21.12 23.69 28.00
C SER A 266 19.65 23.42 27.78
N GLN A 267 19.32 23.09 26.53
CA GLN A 267 18.03 22.62 26.10
C GLN A 267 18.21 21.31 25.32
N GLN A 268 17.16 20.51 25.28
CA GLN A 268 17.17 19.22 24.61
C GLN A 268 15.95 19.10 23.71
N PHE A 269 16.15 18.61 22.48
CA PHE A 269 15.08 18.39 21.50
C PHE A 269 15.17 16.98 20.93
N ILE A 270 14.04 16.49 20.39
CA ILE A 270 13.96 15.15 19.77
C ILE A 270 14.07 15.23 18.27
N TYR A 271 14.99 14.43 17.75
CA TYR A 271 15.11 14.10 16.34
C TYR A 271 14.69 12.63 16.14
N PHE A 272 13.82 12.38 15.17
CA PHE A 272 13.45 11.01 14.79
C PHE A 272 14.27 10.56 13.58
N GLN A 273 15.02 9.48 13.76
CA GLN A 273 15.64 8.77 12.65
C GLN A 273 14.58 8.07 11.79
N ASP A 274 14.83 7.84 10.51
CA ASP A 274 13.92 7.15 9.60
C ASP A 274 13.70 5.69 10.03
N ARG A 275 14.72 5.07 10.61
CA ARG A 275 14.70 3.70 11.15
C ARG A 275 15.50 3.62 12.45
N SER A 276 15.13 2.70 13.34
CA SER A 276 15.73 2.53 14.69
C SER A 276 17.20 2.09 14.70
N ASN A 277 17.75 1.69 13.55
CA ASN A 277 19.12 1.18 13.42
C ASN A 277 20.06 2.11 12.65
N LEU A 278 19.65 3.36 12.40
CA LEU A 278 20.47 4.36 11.70
C LEU A 278 21.38 5.12 12.66
N SER A 279 22.28 5.91 12.10
CA SER A 279 23.25 6.74 12.80
C SER A 279 23.11 8.17 12.31
N ASN A 280 23.09 9.14 13.21
CA ASN A 280 23.35 10.53 12.86
C ASN A 280 24.85 10.72 12.88
N SER A 281 25.47 11.22 11.82
CA SER A 281 26.93 11.37 11.74
C SER A 281 27.41 12.80 11.95
N GLU A 282 26.61 13.81 11.62
CA GLU A 282 27.04 15.20 11.75
C GLU A 282 25.84 16.17 11.73
N ILE A 283 26.03 17.40 12.25
CA ILE A 283 25.04 18.49 12.24
C ILE A 283 25.70 19.83 11.89
N ARG A 284 25.05 20.66 11.06
CA ARG A 284 25.53 22.01 10.70
C ARG A 284 24.44 23.05 10.78
N ALA A 285 24.75 24.22 11.34
CA ALA A 285 23.79 25.31 11.46
C ALA A 285 23.60 26.07 10.13
N LEU A 286 22.34 26.27 9.75
CA LEU A 286 21.91 27.19 8.69
C LEU A 286 21.53 28.55 9.27
N SER A 287 20.82 28.52 10.40
CA SER A 287 20.42 29.68 11.18
C SER A 287 20.57 29.39 12.68
N ASN A 288 20.05 30.26 13.54
CA ASN A 288 20.07 30.00 14.98
C ASN A 288 19.12 28.86 15.40
N ASN A 289 18.16 28.51 14.54
CA ASN A 289 17.13 27.49 14.81
C ASN A 289 17.06 26.38 13.74
N GLU A 290 17.65 26.61 12.57
CA GLU A 290 17.65 25.63 11.48
C GLU A 290 19.03 24.98 11.32
N PHE A 291 19.02 23.67 11.11
CA PHE A 291 20.23 22.85 10.99
C PHE A 291 20.08 21.83 9.86
N VAL A 292 21.20 21.32 9.35
CA VAL A 292 21.24 20.14 8.50
C VAL A 292 21.87 19.00 9.30
N VAL A 293 21.26 17.82 9.28
CA VAL A 293 21.73 16.60 9.94
C VAL A 293 22.02 15.54 8.89
N LEU A 294 23.18 14.88 8.98
CA LEU A 294 23.51 13.71 8.18
C LEU A 294 23.05 12.43 8.90
N GLU A 295 22.12 11.70 8.29
CA GLU A 295 21.60 10.41 8.76
C GLU A 295 21.99 9.28 7.79
N ARG A 296 22.61 8.22 8.31
CA ARG A 296 23.16 7.12 7.49
C ARG A 296 23.11 5.76 8.17
N ASP A 297 23.12 4.69 7.36
CA ASP A 297 23.50 3.34 7.84
C ASP A 297 25.02 3.09 7.72
N GLY A 298 25.51 1.94 8.20
CA GLY A 298 26.92 1.55 8.11
C GLY A 298 27.25 0.58 6.97
N ALA A 299 26.42 0.48 5.93
CA ALA A 299 26.70 -0.39 4.79
C ALA A 299 27.43 0.38 3.68
N PHE A 300 28.26 -0.31 2.91
CA PHE A 300 28.75 0.22 1.64
C PHE A 300 27.58 0.45 0.68
N PRO A 301 27.64 1.47 -0.19
CA PRO A 301 26.64 1.74 -1.21
C PRO A 301 26.41 0.53 -2.13
N ASP A 302 25.14 0.21 -2.34
CA ASP A 302 24.66 -0.75 -3.32
C ASP A 302 23.78 0.02 -4.32
N PHE A 303 24.21 0.06 -5.57
CA PHE A 303 23.56 0.81 -6.65
C PHE A 303 22.55 -0.04 -7.43
N GLU A 304 22.27 -1.27 -6.98
CA GLU A 304 21.16 -2.05 -7.53
C GLU A 304 19.80 -1.40 -7.19
N GLU A 305 18.87 -1.49 -8.14
CA GLU A 305 17.50 -1.00 -7.99
C GLU A 305 16.81 -1.70 -6.80
N GLY A 306 16.24 -0.92 -5.87
CA GLY A 306 15.64 -1.44 -4.63
C GLY A 306 16.57 -1.56 -3.42
N SER A 307 17.81 -1.03 -3.52
CA SER A 307 18.74 -0.92 -2.41
C SER A 307 18.13 -0.23 -1.18
N ARG A 308 18.48 -0.72 0.01
CA ARG A 308 18.00 -0.19 1.30
C ARG A 308 19.04 0.67 2.02
N VAL A 309 20.15 0.97 1.33
CA VAL A 309 21.25 1.78 1.85
C VAL A 309 20.83 3.25 1.87
N ILE A 310 21.01 3.93 3.00
CA ILE A 310 20.60 5.33 3.19
C ILE A 310 21.81 6.15 3.61
N LYS A 311 22.06 7.25 2.90
CA LYS A 311 23.01 8.33 3.23
C LYS A 311 22.35 9.68 2.93
N ARG A 312 21.60 10.26 3.88
CA ARG A 312 20.72 11.41 3.62
C ARG A 312 21.02 12.58 4.55
N PHE A 313 20.96 13.77 3.99
CA PHE A 313 20.97 15.02 4.73
C PHE A 313 19.53 15.47 4.94
N TYR A 314 19.20 15.91 6.16
CA TYR A 314 17.88 16.42 6.52
C TYR A 314 18.00 17.84 7.07
N GLN A 315 17.20 18.76 6.56
CA GLN A 315 17.02 20.07 7.18
C GLN A 315 16.02 19.93 8.33
N ILE A 316 16.34 20.54 9.46
CA ILE A 316 15.50 20.54 10.66
C ILE A 316 15.33 21.95 11.22
N ASP A 317 14.19 22.22 11.84
CA ASP A 317 13.92 23.43 12.61
C ASP A 317 13.46 23.08 14.04
N ILE A 318 14.06 23.74 15.02
CA ILE A 318 13.75 23.55 16.46
C ILE A 318 12.75 24.57 17.00
N SER A 319 12.31 25.55 16.22
CA SER A 319 11.54 26.72 16.69
C SER A 319 10.25 26.36 17.42
N ASP A 320 9.53 25.35 16.93
CA ASP A 320 8.27 24.86 17.51
C ASP A 320 8.44 23.53 18.28
N ALA A 321 9.67 23.03 18.39
CA ALA A 321 9.97 21.77 19.07
C ALA A 321 9.85 21.91 20.60
N THR A 322 9.42 20.83 21.25
CA THR A 322 9.30 20.80 22.72
C THR A 322 10.65 20.61 23.38
N ASP A 323 11.01 21.51 24.31
CA ASP A 323 12.16 21.32 25.19
C ASP A 323 11.89 20.17 26.18
N ILE A 324 12.60 19.06 25.97
CA ILE A 324 12.47 17.82 26.76
C ILE A 324 13.43 17.76 27.95
N SER A 325 14.13 18.85 28.26
CA SER A 325 15.06 18.91 29.38
C SER A 325 14.37 18.56 30.70
N ASP A 326 15.10 17.85 31.57
CA ASP A 326 14.67 17.60 32.95
C ASP A 326 15.12 18.76 33.84
N PRO A 327 14.21 19.55 34.42
CA PRO A 327 14.59 20.62 35.34
C PRO A 327 15.33 20.13 36.58
N ALA A 328 15.24 18.84 36.93
CA ALA A 328 15.95 18.23 38.05
C ALA A 328 17.33 17.66 37.68
N ASP A 329 17.67 17.61 36.37
CA ASP A 329 18.88 16.99 35.84
C ASP A 329 19.14 15.58 36.43
N GLY A 330 18.08 14.76 36.41
CA GLY A 330 18.15 13.37 36.84
C GLY A 330 18.94 12.50 35.87
N GLU A 331 19.54 11.42 36.38
CA GLU A 331 20.34 10.48 35.57
C GLU A 331 19.54 9.88 34.41
N LEU A 332 18.23 9.68 34.55
CA LEU A 332 17.37 9.14 33.48
C LEU A 332 16.64 10.24 32.68
N GLY A 333 16.85 11.50 33.05
CA GLY A 333 16.12 12.64 32.51
C GLY A 333 14.63 12.63 32.86
N ARG A 334 13.84 13.32 32.02
CA ARG A 334 12.41 13.54 32.21
C ARG A 334 11.62 12.26 31.91
N PHE A 335 10.69 11.93 32.80
CA PHE A 335 9.73 10.84 32.60
C PHE A 335 8.41 11.36 32.01
N PHE A 336 7.75 10.50 31.24
CA PHE A 336 6.44 10.74 30.63
C PHE A 336 5.46 9.65 31.08
N ASP A 337 4.22 10.05 31.36
CA ASP A 337 3.14 9.11 31.69
C ASP A 337 2.55 8.55 30.40
N VAL A 338 2.69 7.25 30.19
CA VAL A 338 2.15 6.53 29.06
C VAL A 338 1.18 5.48 29.58
N ASN A 339 -0.12 5.78 29.51
CA ASN A 339 -1.19 4.89 29.97
C ASN A 339 -1.04 4.42 31.43
N GLY A 340 -0.53 5.28 32.32
CA GLY A 340 -0.31 4.98 33.74
C GLY A 340 1.04 4.36 34.05
N GLU A 341 1.91 4.18 33.06
CA GLU A 341 3.31 3.76 33.23
C GLU A 341 4.25 4.94 32.97
N MET A 342 5.13 5.24 33.93
CA MET A 342 6.17 6.27 33.75
C MET A 342 7.32 5.69 32.93
N LYS A 343 7.52 6.20 31.72
CA LYS A 343 8.59 5.79 30.80
C LYS A 343 9.60 6.92 30.60
N THR A 344 10.85 6.58 30.33
CA THR A 344 11.79 7.51 29.71
C THR A 344 11.44 7.67 28.23
N LEU A 345 11.93 8.73 27.61
CA LEU A 345 11.64 9.01 26.21
C LEU A 345 12.13 7.89 25.27
N GLU A 346 13.31 7.33 25.53
CA GLU A 346 13.89 6.28 24.69
C GLU A 346 13.13 4.94 24.82
N GLN A 347 12.33 4.74 25.87
CA GLN A 347 11.43 3.59 26.05
C GLN A 347 10.09 3.73 25.32
N MET A 348 9.84 4.89 24.71
CA MET A 348 8.59 5.19 24.04
C MET A 348 8.72 4.98 22.54
N THR A 349 7.65 4.48 21.93
CA THR A 349 7.47 4.51 20.48
C THR A 349 7.27 5.95 20.01
N THR A 350 7.44 6.20 18.71
CA THR A 350 7.18 7.54 18.14
C THR A 350 5.77 8.04 18.48
N LEU A 351 4.76 7.16 18.40
CA LEU A 351 3.37 7.51 18.75
C LEU A 351 3.21 7.86 20.24
N GLU A 352 3.79 7.07 21.15
CA GLU A 352 3.71 7.37 22.59
C GLU A 352 4.34 8.73 22.94
N ILE A 353 5.40 9.14 22.23
CA ILE A 353 6.05 10.46 22.41
C ILE A 353 5.10 11.59 22.01
N LEU A 354 4.42 11.44 20.88
CA LEU A 354 3.48 12.42 20.37
C LEU A 354 2.22 12.51 21.24
N ASP A 355 1.70 11.36 21.70
CA ASP A 355 0.57 11.27 22.63
C ASP A 355 0.86 11.95 23.98
N ALA A 356 2.14 11.93 24.40
CA ALA A 356 2.60 12.64 25.59
C ALA A 356 2.71 14.17 25.38
N GLY A 357 2.37 14.67 24.19
CA GLY A 357 2.41 16.10 23.83
C GLY A 357 3.81 16.63 23.54
N VAL A 358 4.77 15.76 23.20
CA VAL A 358 6.12 16.16 22.81
C VAL A 358 6.16 16.38 21.30
N VAL A 359 6.39 17.61 20.89
CA VAL A 359 6.60 17.98 19.48
C VAL A 359 8.08 17.78 19.14
N PRO A 360 8.45 16.87 18.20
CA PRO A 360 9.83 16.73 17.74
C PRO A 360 10.25 17.94 16.88
N VAL A 361 11.52 18.00 16.49
CA VAL A 361 11.97 18.96 15.46
C VAL A 361 11.25 18.70 14.13
N SER A 362 11.02 19.75 13.33
CA SER A 362 10.62 19.53 11.94
C SER A 362 11.77 18.85 11.19
N LYS A 363 11.46 18.05 10.17
CA LYS A 363 12.46 17.28 9.43
C LYS A 363 12.02 17.16 7.97
N GLU A 364 12.85 17.67 7.06
CA GLU A 364 12.64 17.64 5.62
C GLU A 364 13.90 17.12 4.93
N LEU A 365 13.75 16.29 3.89
CA LEU A 365 14.91 15.80 3.12
C LEU A 365 15.61 16.99 2.48
N TYR A 366 16.91 17.10 2.72
CA TYR A 366 17.77 18.14 2.17
C TYR A 366 18.55 17.64 0.96
N VAL A 367 19.25 16.50 1.08
CA VAL A 367 19.99 15.87 -0.04
C VAL A 367 20.01 14.36 0.17
N ASP A 368 19.75 13.57 -0.88
CA ASP A 368 20.06 12.14 -0.89
C ASP A 368 21.42 11.93 -1.58
N LEU A 369 22.46 11.63 -0.79
CA LEU A 369 23.84 11.59 -1.26
C LEU A 369 24.04 10.55 -2.37
N LEU A 370 23.35 9.40 -2.29
CA LEU A 370 23.51 8.32 -3.26
C LEU A 370 22.77 8.61 -4.56
N ALA A 371 21.67 9.38 -4.50
CA ALA A 371 20.96 9.86 -5.68
C ALA A 371 21.76 10.94 -6.43
N GLU A 372 22.47 11.81 -5.71
CA GLU A 372 23.28 12.88 -6.30
C GLU A 372 24.66 12.41 -6.78
N LEU A 373 25.22 11.35 -6.17
CA LEU A 373 26.52 10.77 -6.52
C LEU A 373 26.42 9.29 -6.94
N PRO A 374 25.57 8.94 -7.92
CA PRO A 374 25.40 7.56 -8.35
C PRO A 374 26.72 7.04 -8.95
N GLU A 375 27.15 5.87 -8.50
CA GLU A 375 28.43 5.25 -8.91
C GLU A 375 29.67 6.12 -8.67
N ALA A 376 29.57 7.16 -7.81
CA ALA A 376 30.66 8.08 -7.51
C ALA A 376 31.07 8.07 -6.03
N TYR A 377 30.13 7.81 -5.11
CA TYR A 377 30.41 7.71 -3.68
C TYR A 377 30.37 6.24 -3.25
N TYR A 378 31.53 5.64 -2.96
CA TYR A 378 31.65 4.20 -2.65
C TYR A 378 31.89 3.90 -1.16
N HIS A 379 31.97 4.93 -0.32
CA HIS A 379 32.30 4.79 1.09
C HIS A 379 31.07 4.42 1.93
N ASP A 380 31.26 3.65 2.99
CA ASP A 380 30.21 3.29 3.94
C ASP A 380 29.85 4.44 4.90
N LYS A 381 30.82 5.30 5.22
CA LYS A 381 30.70 6.37 6.22
C LYS A 381 30.97 7.78 5.67
N PRO A 382 29.95 8.49 5.19
CA PRO A 382 29.99 9.96 5.15
C PRO A 382 29.87 10.48 6.58
N GLU A 383 30.75 11.40 6.98
CA GLU A 383 30.75 11.97 8.34
C GLU A 383 30.93 13.49 8.33
N GLY A 384 32.17 13.98 8.29
CA GLY A 384 32.44 15.42 8.34
C GLY A 384 31.93 16.18 7.11
N PHE A 385 31.06 17.17 7.32
CA PHE A 385 30.62 18.05 6.22
C PHE A 385 30.58 19.53 6.60
N VAL A 386 30.55 20.39 5.58
CA VAL A 386 30.27 21.83 5.72
C VAL A 386 29.30 22.28 4.63
N ILE A 387 28.63 23.38 4.90
CA ILE A 387 27.73 24.04 3.95
C ILE A 387 28.44 25.28 3.42
N VAL A 388 28.56 25.41 2.10
CA VAL A 388 29.31 26.50 1.45
C VAL A 388 28.51 27.17 0.34
N GLY A 389 28.77 28.46 0.10
CA GLY A 389 28.18 29.19 -1.03
C GLY A 389 26.64 29.23 -0.99
N ASP A 390 26.01 28.87 -2.12
CA ASP A 390 24.54 28.78 -2.29
C ASP A 390 23.96 27.51 -1.64
N GLN A 391 24.49 27.15 -0.47
CA GLN A 391 24.15 25.96 0.32
C GLN A 391 24.62 24.60 -0.22
N ASP A 392 25.66 24.56 -1.05
CA ASP A 392 26.31 23.30 -1.44
C ASP A 392 26.89 22.56 -0.23
N ILE A 393 26.88 21.23 -0.29
CA ILE A 393 27.51 20.36 0.72
C ILE A 393 28.90 19.97 0.25
N LEU A 394 29.91 20.24 1.08
CA LEU A 394 31.20 19.56 0.99
C LEU A 394 31.23 18.48 2.07
N ILE A 395 31.33 17.20 1.67
CA ILE A 395 31.30 16.03 2.56
C ILE A 395 32.58 15.21 2.40
N ILE A 396 33.20 14.82 3.51
CA ILE A 396 34.34 13.92 3.55
C ILE A 396 33.93 12.59 4.20
N ASN A 397 34.52 11.48 3.75
CA ASN A 397 34.33 10.17 4.35
C ASN A 397 35.33 9.90 5.47
N ASP A 398 34.90 9.12 6.45
CA ASP A 398 35.80 8.40 7.37
C ASP A 398 36.33 7.15 6.67
N ASP A 399 37.65 7.07 6.53
CA ASP A 399 38.36 6.00 5.83
C ASP A 399 38.91 4.93 6.80
N ASP A 400 38.69 5.06 8.11
CA ASP A 400 39.21 4.15 9.14
C ASP A 400 40.74 3.90 8.99
N PHE A 401 41.50 4.90 8.55
CA PHE A 401 42.95 4.78 8.24
C PHE A 401 43.28 3.73 7.16
N GLY A 402 42.31 3.42 6.30
CA GLY A 402 42.38 2.45 5.21
C GLY A 402 42.34 0.99 5.66
N ILE A 403 42.01 0.70 6.92
CA ILE A 403 42.08 -0.66 7.48
C ILE A 403 40.74 -1.14 8.03
N ASP A 404 40.58 -2.46 8.13
CA ASP A 404 39.46 -3.12 8.79
C ASP A 404 39.95 -4.41 9.48
N GLY A 405 39.07 -5.12 10.17
CA GLY A 405 39.30 -6.44 10.74
C GLY A 405 38.64 -7.56 9.93
N ASP A 406 39.30 -8.71 9.81
CA ASP A 406 38.74 -9.92 9.18
C ASP A 406 37.64 -10.62 9.99
N GLY A 407 37.25 -10.07 11.15
CA GLY A 407 36.33 -10.66 12.12
C GLY A 407 36.92 -11.82 12.93
N ALA A 408 38.16 -12.24 12.64
CA ALA A 408 38.93 -13.23 13.40
C ALA A 408 40.10 -12.60 14.18
N GLY A 409 40.14 -11.26 14.25
CA GLY A 409 41.14 -10.49 14.99
C GLY A 409 42.43 -10.22 14.21
N SER A 410 42.43 -10.38 12.89
CA SER A 410 43.53 -9.94 12.01
C SER A 410 43.18 -8.65 11.31
N ILE A 411 44.18 -7.80 11.11
CA ILE A 411 44.06 -6.58 10.31
C ILE A 411 44.01 -6.92 8.81
N ILE A 412 43.16 -6.23 8.06
CA ILE A 412 43.03 -6.30 6.61
C ILE A 412 42.96 -4.89 6.02
N GLN A 413 43.19 -4.76 4.71
CA GLN A 413 42.97 -3.50 4.01
C GLN A 413 41.47 -3.28 3.83
N LYS A 414 40.97 -2.07 4.12
CA LYS A 414 39.60 -1.66 3.82
C LYS A 414 39.52 -1.37 2.32
N VAL A 415 38.75 -2.19 1.60
CA VAL A 415 38.63 -2.11 0.14
C VAL A 415 37.20 -1.72 -0.21
N LEU A 416 37.06 -0.66 -1.00
CA LEU A 416 35.80 -0.14 -1.48
C LEU A 416 35.17 -1.06 -2.55
N PRO A 417 33.85 -0.96 -2.82
CA PRO A 417 33.18 -1.72 -3.87
C PRO A 417 33.79 -1.59 -5.28
N ASP A 418 34.47 -0.48 -5.58
CA ASP A 418 35.19 -0.28 -6.85
C ASP A 418 36.56 -0.96 -6.90
N GLY A 419 37.01 -1.55 -5.79
CA GLY A 419 38.25 -2.30 -5.65
C GLY A 419 39.45 -1.47 -5.18
N GLU A 420 39.28 -0.16 -4.99
CA GLU A 420 40.33 0.70 -4.44
C GLU A 420 40.40 0.60 -2.91
N VAL A 421 41.54 0.96 -2.35
CA VAL A 421 41.71 1.06 -0.90
C VAL A 421 41.00 2.32 -0.41
N ASP A 422 40.26 2.21 0.69
CA ASP A 422 39.55 3.33 1.27
C ASP A 422 40.52 4.43 1.72
N GLY A 423 40.16 5.68 1.46
CA GLY A 423 40.95 6.87 1.75
C GLY A 423 40.07 8.11 1.78
N ASN A 424 40.51 9.18 2.45
CA ASN A 424 39.71 10.39 2.57
C ASN A 424 39.61 11.13 1.21
N ILE A 425 38.38 11.29 0.73
CA ILE A 425 38.02 12.05 -0.46
C ILE A 425 36.97 13.08 -0.07
N LEU A 426 37.21 14.35 -0.40
CA LEU A 426 36.22 15.40 -0.24
C LEU A 426 35.34 15.44 -1.50
N TYR A 427 34.03 15.37 -1.31
CA TYR A 427 33.04 15.44 -2.37
C TYR A 427 32.31 16.77 -2.27
N ARG A 428 32.12 17.44 -3.41
CA ARG A 428 31.14 18.52 -3.52
C ARG A 428 29.85 17.99 -4.11
N VAL A 429 28.81 18.06 -3.31
CA VAL A 429 27.43 17.82 -3.72
C VAL A 429 26.77 19.17 -3.82
N LYS A 430 26.35 19.54 -5.03
CA LYS A 430 25.60 20.78 -5.17
C LYS A 430 24.27 20.60 -4.48
N ASN A 431 23.85 21.62 -3.72
CA ASN A 431 22.47 21.62 -3.30
C ASN A 431 21.63 22.04 -4.51
N THR A 432 21.27 21.07 -5.33
CA THR A 432 20.31 21.26 -6.41
C THR A 432 18.90 20.94 -5.99
N GLN A 433 18.60 21.11 -4.70
CA GLN A 433 17.29 21.67 -4.37
C GLN A 433 17.17 23.10 -4.92
N GLU A 434 17.15 23.24 -6.24
CA GLU A 434 15.90 23.72 -6.79
C GLU A 434 14.84 22.78 -6.23
N ALA A 435 14.07 23.25 -5.23
CA ALA A 435 12.81 22.60 -4.85
C ALA A 435 12.19 22.09 -6.15
N PRO A 436 11.90 20.78 -6.29
CA PRO A 436 11.75 20.11 -7.58
C PRO A 436 11.13 21.09 -8.56
N THR A 437 11.89 21.56 -9.54
CA THR A 437 11.41 22.59 -10.47
C THR A 437 10.36 21.94 -11.33
N GLY A 438 9.15 21.96 -10.81
CA GLY A 438 8.11 21.04 -11.18
C GLY A 438 7.00 21.00 -10.15
N PHE A 439 5.89 20.44 -10.57
CA PHE A 439 4.69 20.37 -9.76
C PHE A 439 4.48 18.93 -9.30
N ALA A 440 4.51 18.71 -7.99
CA ALA A 440 4.19 17.42 -7.39
C ALA A 440 2.67 17.24 -7.34
N LEU A 441 2.17 16.11 -7.82
CA LEU A 441 0.76 15.75 -7.75
C LEU A 441 0.58 14.38 -7.10
N GLN A 442 -0.16 14.38 -6.00
CA GLN A 442 -0.79 13.19 -5.42
C GLN A 442 -2.16 12.98 -6.07
N ILE A 443 -2.38 11.79 -6.63
CA ILE A 443 -3.66 11.33 -7.16
C ILE A 443 -4.14 10.19 -6.28
N LEU A 444 -5.11 10.51 -5.43
CA LEU A 444 -5.88 9.51 -4.71
C LEU A 444 -6.93 8.95 -5.67
N HIS A 445 -7.05 7.63 -5.74
CA HIS A 445 -8.04 7.03 -6.62
C HIS A 445 -8.68 5.75 -6.09
N SER A 446 -9.90 5.52 -6.58
CA SER A 446 -10.62 4.27 -6.41
C SER A 446 -11.57 3.98 -7.58
N SER A 447 -12.15 2.78 -7.56
CA SER A 447 -13.26 2.37 -8.41
C SER A 447 -14.04 1.23 -7.75
N ASP A 448 -15.22 0.91 -8.29
CA ASP A 448 -15.97 -0.30 -7.94
C ASP A 448 -16.22 -0.43 -6.42
N ASN A 449 -16.58 0.69 -5.79
CA ASN A 449 -16.84 0.77 -4.35
C ASN A 449 -18.18 0.14 -3.95
N GLU A 450 -19.16 0.15 -4.88
CA GLU A 450 -20.43 -0.60 -4.83
C GLU A 450 -21.21 -0.50 -3.51
N SER A 451 -21.24 0.68 -2.86
CA SER A 451 -21.93 0.88 -1.57
C SER A 451 -21.52 -0.10 -0.44
N SER A 452 -20.35 -0.74 -0.56
CA SER A 452 -19.86 -1.78 0.36
C SER A 452 -19.18 -1.19 1.60
N PHE A 453 -19.89 -0.37 2.35
CA PHE A 453 -19.34 0.39 3.49
C PHE A 453 -18.87 -0.47 4.67
N GLN A 454 -19.39 -1.70 4.78
CA GLN A 454 -19.09 -2.63 5.85
C GLN A 454 -18.82 -4.02 5.31
N ASP A 455 -17.87 -4.73 5.91
CA ASP A 455 -17.71 -6.15 5.66
C ASP A 455 -18.88 -6.95 6.28
N PRO A 456 -19.66 -7.72 5.50
CA PRO A 456 -20.83 -8.41 6.02
C PRO A 456 -20.49 -9.62 6.91
N ASP A 457 -19.29 -10.20 6.79
CA ASP A 457 -18.85 -11.34 7.62
C ASP A 457 -18.25 -10.85 8.95
N THR A 458 -17.32 -9.88 8.89
CA THR A 458 -16.54 -9.42 10.04
C THR A 458 -17.11 -8.18 10.72
N LEU A 459 -18.05 -7.48 10.06
CA LEU A 459 -18.58 -6.17 10.45
C LEU A 459 -17.52 -5.04 10.47
N GLU A 460 -16.35 -5.26 9.85
CA GLU A 460 -15.32 -4.24 9.66
C GLU A 460 -15.92 -3.00 8.97
N PRO A 461 -15.83 -1.80 9.56
CA PRO A 461 -16.36 -0.56 8.98
C PRO A 461 -15.40 0.00 7.92
N LYS A 462 -15.34 -0.65 6.75
CA LYS A 462 -14.43 -0.29 5.65
C LYS A 462 -14.46 1.20 5.32
N ILE A 463 -15.64 1.83 5.31
CA ILE A 463 -15.79 3.25 4.99
C ILE A 463 -15.06 4.18 5.97
N LEU A 464 -14.99 3.83 7.26
CA LEU A 464 -14.28 4.65 8.25
C LEU A 464 -12.77 4.53 8.09
N HIS A 465 -12.26 3.33 7.83
CA HIS A 465 -10.85 3.13 7.53
C HIS A 465 -10.46 3.80 6.22
N TYR A 466 -11.28 3.68 5.18
CA TYR A 466 -11.10 4.36 3.90
C TYR A 466 -11.04 5.89 4.10
N GLY A 467 -12.01 6.47 4.81
CA GLY A 467 -12.02 7.91 5.10
C GLY A 467 -10.82 8.39 5.93
N SER A 468 -10.33 7.55 6.84
CA SER A 468 -9.11 7.84 7.62
C SER A 468 -7.88 7.89 6.72
N VAL A 469 -7.73 6.90 5.83
CA VAL A 469 -6.61 6.83 4.87
C VAL A 469 -6.63 8.03 3.92
N VAL A 470 -7.80 8.37 3.34
CA VAL A 470 -7.92 9.57 2.49
C VAL A 470 -7.52 10.84 3.23
N ASN A 471 -7.95 11.01 4.48
CA ASN A 471 -7.59 12.17 5.29
C ASN A 471 -6.07 12.23 5.56
N GLY A 472 -5.45 11.10 5.92
CA GLY A 472 -4.02 11.05 6.20
C GLY A 472 -3.15 11.27 4.95
N LEU A 473 -3.59 10.77 3.80
CA LEU A 473 -2.87 11.01 2.54
C LEU A 473 -2.97 12.48 2.09
N LYS A 474 -4.11 13.12 2.29
CA LYS A 474 -4.25 14.58 2.06
C LYS A 474 -3.35 15.38 2.99
N GLU A 475 -3.28 15.00 4.26
CA GLU A 475 -2.36 15.61 5.23
C GLU A 475 -0.88 15.41 4.81
N LEU A 476 -0.53 14.24 4.28
CA LEU A 476 0.80 14.00 3.70
C LEU A 476 1.11 15.00 2.58
N ALA A 477 0.20 15.14 1.62
CA ALA A 477 0.40 16.05 0.49
C ALA A 477 0.51 17.52 0.94
N GLU A 478 -0.29 17.94 1.93
CA GLU A 478 -0.21 19.28 2.50
C GLU A 478 1.15 19.54 3.17
N ARG A 479 1.66 18.59 3.96
CA ARG A 479 2.98 18.70 4.62
C ARG A 479 4.14 18.77 3.63
N GLU A 480 3.98 18.15 2.47
CA GLU A 480 5.00 18.12 1.41
C GLU A 480 4.78 19.18 0.33
N ASN A 481 3.80 20.07 0.54
CA ASN A 481 3.40 21.09 -0.43
C ASN A 481 3.10 20.52 -1.84
N ALA A 482 2.65 19.26 -1.91
CA ALA A 482 2.21 18.61 -3.13
C ALA A 482 0.75 18.97 -3.42
N GLY A 483 0.40 19.14 -4.70
CA GLY A 483 -1.00 19.20 -5.09
C GLY A 483 -1.66 17.84 -4.84
N SER A 484 -2.91 17.81 -4.36
CA SER A 484 -3.63 16.55 -4.14
C SER A 484 -5.01 16.61 -4.80
N ILE A 485 -5.34 15.58 -5.57
CA ILE A 485 -6.68 15.35 -6.10
C ILE A 485 -7.19 13.97 -5.66
N TYR A 486 -8.50 13.86 -5.52
CA TYR A 486 -9.16 12.57 -5.26
C TYR A 486 -10.15 12.31 -6.37
N VAL A 487 -9.89 11.31 -7.20
CA VAL A 487 -10.70 10.98 -8.37
C VAL A 487 -11.12 9.53 -8.33
N THR A 488 -12.16 9.19 -9.07
CA THR A 488 -12.60 7.81 -9.15
C THR A 488 -13.04 7.47 -10.54
N ALA A 489 -12.88 6.20 -10.91
CA ALA A 489 -13.25 5.75 -12.24
C ALA A 489 -14.64 5.11 -12.29
N GLY A 490 -15.53 5.32 -11.31
CA GLY A 490 -16.96 4.91 -11.36
C GLY A 490 -17.28 3.60 -10.63
N ASP A 491 -18.54 3.15 -10.73
CA ASP A 491 -19.15 2.06 -9.95
C ASP A 491 -19.10 2.27 -8.43
N HIS A 492 -19.43 3.48 -8.00
CA HIS A 492 -19.49 3.83 -6.59
C HIS A 492 -20.69 3.26 -5.88
N THR A 493 -21.82 3.25 -6.57
CA THR A 493 -23.10 2.90 -5.99
C THR A 493 -23.56 1.57 -6.52
N LEU A 494 -24.06 0.71 -5.64
CA LEU A 494 -24.77 -0.51 -6.05
C LEU A 494 -25.99 -0.68 -5.14
N PRO A 495 -27.21 -0.84 -5.68
CA PRO A 495 -28.39 -1.09 -4.87
C PRO A 495 -28.19 -2.29 -3.94
N GLY A 496 -28.28 -2.02 -2.65
CA GLY A 496 -28.00 -2.93 -1.56
C GLY A 496 -28.42 -2.30 -0.22
N PRO A 497 -28.12 -2.96 0.91
CA PRO A 497 -28.58 -2.52 2.22
C PRO A 497 -28.34 -1.03 2.53
N PHE A 498 -27.11 -0.56 2.37
CA PHE A 498 -26.76 0.82 2.70
C PHE A 498 -27.28 1.83 1.67
N TYR A 499 -27.34 1.45 0.39
CA TYR A 499 -27.97 2.26 -0.66
C TYR A 499 -29.44 2.51 -0.35
N GLU A 500 -30.19 1.50 0.07
CA GLU A 500 -31.61 1.60 0.45
C GLU A 500 -31.78 2.37 1.77
N ALA A 501 -30.96 2.08 2.78
CA ALA A 501 -31.02 2.73 4.09
C ALA A 501 -30.87 4.25 4.03
N ALA A 502 -30.13 4.78 3.05
CA ALA A 502 -29.99 6.22 2.83
C ALA A 502 -31.34 6.94 2.63
N GLY A 503 -32.36 6.24 2.10
CA GLY A 503 -33.71 6.78 1.96
C GLY A 503 -34.42 7.05 3.30
N ASP A 504 -34.07 6.27 4.33
CA ASP A 504 -34.67 6.37 5.66
C ASP A 504 -33.92 7.37 6.58
N VAL A 505 -32.70 7.77 6.20
CA VAL A 505 -31.91 8.76 6.95
C VAL A 505 -32.44 10.17 6.67
N PRO A 506 -32.96 10.92 7.67
CA PRO A 506 -33.58 12.23 7.44
C PRO A 506 -32.67 13.30 6.83
N SER A 507 -31.36 13.23 7.07
CA SER A 507 -30.37 14.16 6.49
C SER A 507 -30.02 13.84 5.04
N LEU A 508 -30.29 12.62 4.56
CA LEU A 508 -30.03 12.18 3.19
C LEU A 508 -31.34 12.20 2.38
N GLY A 509 -32.34 11.44 2.81
CA GLY A 509 -33.73 11.54 2.34
C GLY A 509 -34.03 10.87 0.98
N ALA A 510 -33.06 10.17 0.38
CA ALA A 510 -33.24 9.34 -0.80
C ALA A 510 -32.17 8.24 -0.87
N ARG A 511 -32.51 7.16 -1.59
CA ARG A 511 -31.60 6.03 -1.81
C ARG A 511 -30.33 6.47 -2.55
N GLY A 512 -29.20 5.82 -2.28
CA GLY A 512 -27.89 6.12 -2.88
C GLY A 512 -27.21 7.41 -2.42
N LEU A 513 -27.90 8.28 -1.66
CA LEU A 513 -27.30 9.52 -1.15
C LEU A 513 -26.27 9.29 -0.03
N GLY A 514 -26.19 8.08 0.54
CA GLY A 514 -25.13 7.71 1.48
C GLY A 514 -23.75 7.77 0.82
N ASP A 515 -23.60 7.14 -0.36
CA ASP A 515 -22.37 7.17 -1.15
C ASP A 515 -21.97 8.61 -1.48
N ILE A 516 -22.92 9.40 -2.00
CA ILE A 516 -22.68 10.80 -2.37
C ILE A 516 -22.23 11.63 -1.17
N ALA A 517 -22.84 11.43 0.01
CA ALA A 517 -22.44 12.11 1.23
C ALA A 517 -21.01 11.75 1.67
N PHE A 518 -20.61 10.47 1.60
CA PHE A 518 -19.24 10.06 1.90
C PHE A 518 -18.21 10.69 0.95
N PHE A 519 -18.47 10.67 -0.37
CA PHE A 519 -17.54 11.26 -1.35
C PHE A 519 -17.50 12.79 -1.26
N ASN A 520 -18.61 13.46 -0.97
CA ASN A 520 -18.63 14.90 -0.68
C ASN A 520 -17.76 15.21 0.54
N ALA A 521 -17.96 14.49 1.65
CA ALA A 521 -17.21 14.67 2.90
C ALA A 521 -15.71 14.39 2.74
N MET A 522 -15.35 13.44 1.87
CA MET A 522 -13.95 13.14 1.54
C MET A 522 -13.38 14.08 0.48
N GLY A 523 -14.15 15.03 -0.05
CA GLY A 523 -13.69 16.00 -1.04
C GLY A 523 -13.28 15.34 -2.36
N LEU A 524 -14.14 14.49 -2.92
CA LEU A 524 -13.96 13.94 -4.26
C LEU A 524 -13.93 15.07 -5.30
N THR A 525 -12.99 14.98 -6.23
CA THR A 525 -12.72 15.96 -7.28
C THR A 525 -13.59 15.72 -8.51
N ALA A 526 -13.69 14.48 -8.98
CA ALA A 526 -14.57 14.09 -10.07
C ALA A 526 -14.86 12.58 -10.00
N ASN A 527 -16.03 12.19 -10.49
CA ASN A 527 -16.42 10.78 -10.62
C ASN A 527 -16.52 10.39 -12.10
N GLY A 528 -15.75 9.39 -12.53
CA GLY A 528 -16.03 8.67 -13.77
C GLY A 528 -17.39 7.97 -13.70
N ILE A 529 -18.00 7.70 -14.85
CA ILE A 529 -19.32 7.06 -14.89
C ILE A 529 -19.15 5.58 -15.26
N GLY A 530 -19.38 4.69 -14.31
CA GLY A 530 -19.53 3.26 -14.52
C GLY A 530 -20.99 2.88 -14.80
N ASN A 531 -21.27 1.58 -14.90
CA ASN A 531 -22.62 1.08 -15.16
C ASN A 531 -23.50 1.03 -13.90
N HIS A 532 -22.93 0.76 -12.73
CA HIS A 532 -23.70 0.55 -11.49
C HIS A 532 -24.26 1.85 -10.89
N GLU A 533 -23.77 3.03 -11.31
CA GLU A 533 -24.43 4.32 -11.06
C GLU A 533 -25.92 4.36 -11.48
N PHE A 534 -26.34 3.45 -12.36
CA PHE A 534 -27.66 3.45 -13.00
C PHE A 534 -28.55 2.29 -12.60
N ASP A 535 -28.12 1.41 -11.71
CA ASP A 535 -28.91 0.24 -11.29
C ASP A 535 -30.19 0.62 -10.53
N GLY A 536 -30.19 1.78 -9.84
CA GLY A 536 -31.39 2.41 -9.28
C GLY A 536 -32.33 3.04 -10.33
N GLY A 537 -31.91 3.07 -11.59
CA GLY A 537 -32.58 3.73 -12.71
C GLY A 537 -32.22 5.22 -12.84
N ILE A 538 -32.67 5.83 -13.93
CA ILE A 538 -32.26 7.22 -14.28
C ILE A 538 -32.70 8.27 -13.26
N ASN A 539 -33.80 8.03 -12.53
CA ASN A 539 -34.32 8.99 -11.57
C ASN A 539 -33.48 9.02 -10.29
N ASP A 540 -33.06 7.86 -9.79
CA ASP A 540 -32.15 7.76 -8.65
C ASP A 540 -30.81 8.40 -9.01
N PHE A 541 -30.26 8.11 -10.19
CA PHE A 541 -29.05 8.78 -10.70
C PHE A 541 -29.20 10.31 -10.73
N ALA A 542 -30.34 10.83 -11.20
CA ALA A 542 -30.58 12.27 -11.24
C ALA A 542 -30.62 12.92 -9.83
N VAL A 543 -31.14 12.20 -8.83
CA VAL A 543 -31.14 12.64 -7.43
C VAL A 543 -29.72 12.62 -6.87
N MET A 544 -28.97 11.54 -7.08
CA MET A 544 -27.57 11.41 -6.65
C MET A 544 -26.68 12.48 -7.28
N LEU A 545 -26.80 12.67 -8.60
CA LEU A 545 -26.09 13.70 -9.34
C LEU A 545 -26.36 15.08 -8.75
N ASN A 546 -27.62 15.41 -8.43
CA ASN A 546 -27.95 16.73 -7.91
C ASN A 546 -27.37 17.02 -6.51
N ALA A 547 -27.10 15.99 -5.72
CA ALA A 547 -26.49 16.10 -4.40
C ALA A 547 -24.96 16.11 -4.42
N ALA A 548 -24.33 15.72 -5.53
CA ALA A 548 -22.89 15.65 -5.65
C ALA A 548 -22.24 17.05 -5.71
N GLN A 549 -21.17 17.24 -4.94
CA GLN A 549 -20.36 18.46 -4.95
C GLN A 549 -19.20 18.41 -5.97
N TYR A 550 -19.25 17.42 -6.85
CA TYR A 550 -18.28 17.13 -7.91
C TYR A 550 -19.03 16.79 -9.21
N PRO A 551 -18.37 16.92 -10.38
CA PRO A 551 -18.94 16.50 -11.66
C PRO A 551 -18.89 14.98 -11.85
N PHE A 552 -19.88 14.46 -12.59
CA PHE A 552 -19.82 13.14 -13.18
C PHE A 552 -19.30 13.28 -14.62
N ILE A 553 -18.25 12.53 -14.98
CA ILE A 553 -17.52 12.72 -16.22
C ILE A 553 -17.59 11.50 -17.16
N SER A 554 -18.06 11.71 -18.39
CA SER A 554 -18.12 10.68 -19.43
C SER A 554 -18.15 11.32 -20.82
N VAL A 555 -17.19 10.96 -21.68
CA VAL A 555 -17.11 11.46 -23.06
C VAL A 555 -18.13 10.79 -23.99
N ASN A 556 -18.53 9.55 -23.70
CA ASN A 556 -19.24 8.69 -24.63
C ASN A 556 -20.73 8.53 -24.34
N LEU A 557 -21.24 8.95 -23.17
CA LEU A 557 -22.67 8.91 -22.85
C LEU A 557 -23.38 10.25 -23.19
N ASP A 558 -24.51 10.15 -23.88
CA ASP A 558 -25.37 11.26 -24.28
C ASP A 558 -26.63 11.32 -23.39
N PHE A 559 -26.77 12.43 -22.66
CA PHE A 559 -27.91 12.72 -21.78
C PHE A 559 -28.88 13.74 -22.37
N SER A 560 -28.68 14.20 -23.62
CA SER A 560 -29.44 15.33 -24.17
C SER A 560 -30.94 15.05 -24.36
N ASN A 561 -31.34 13.77 -24.36
CA ASN A 561 -32.71 13.33 -24.59
C ASN A 561 -33.34 12.63 -23.37
N VAL A 562 -32.70 12.74 -22.21
CA VAL A 562 -33.13 12.02 -21.00
C VAL A 562 -34.56 12.40 -20.59
N GLN A 563 -35.32 11.39 -20.16
CA GLN A 563 -36.67 11.54 -19.66
C GLN A 563 -36.72 11.18 -18.19
N LEU A 564 -37.27 12.06 -17.37
CA LEU A 564 -37.34 11.90 -15.93
C LEU A 564 -38.80 11.88 -15.47
N ALA A 565 -39.06 11.16 -14.38
CA ALA A 565 -40.37 11.14 -13.75
C ALA A 565 -40.68 12.51 -13.10
N ASP A 566 -41.96 12.87 -13.04
CA ASP A 566 -42.42 14.11 -12.40
C ASP A 566 -41.89 14.22 -10.96
N GLY A 567 -41.27 15.36 -10.63
CA GLY A 567 -40.70 15.62 -9.30
C GLY A 567 -39.23 15.25 -9.13
N THR A 568 -38.63 14.57 -10.12
CA THR A 568 -37.19 14.26 -10.14
C THR A 568 -36.37 15.51 -10.50
N PRO A 569 -35.24 15.80 -9.82
CA PRO A 569 -34.33 16.87 -10.23
C PRO A 569 -33.83 16.69 -11.66
N ALA A 570 -33.67 17.78 -12.41
CA ALA A 570 -33.17 17.69 -13.78
C ALA A 570 -31.68 17.33 -13.82
N ILE A 571 -31.29 16.43 -14.72
CA ILE A 571 -29.88 16.20 -15.08
C ILE A 571 -29.38 17.40 -15.85
N GLN A 572 -28.40 18.10 -15.31
CA GLN A 572 -27.78 19.27 -15.94
C GLN A 572 -26.53 18.85 -16.69
N LEU A 573 -26.41 19.31 -17.94
CA LEU A 573 -25.16 19.26 -18.69
C LEU A 573 -24.30 20.46 -18.30
N GLY A 574 -23.06 20.22 -17.92
CA GLY A 574 -22.10 21.26 -17.60
C GLY A 574 -21.38 21.82 -18.82
N VAL A 575 -20.24 22.47 -18.58
CA VAL A 575 -19.38 23.05 -19.62
C VAL A 575 -18.13 22.19 -19.72
N ASP A 576 -17.92 21.58 -20.89
CA ASP A 576 -16.71 20.82 -21.19
C ASP A 576 -15.47 21.71 -21.05
N GLY A 577 -14.45 21.22 -20.32
CA GLY A 577 -13.26 21.98 -19.97
C GLY A 577 -13.51 23.12 -18.98
N GLY A 578 -14.68 23.19 -18.33
CA GLY A 578 -14.96 24.10 -17.21
C GLY A 578 -14.36 23.59 -15.89
N SER A 579 -14.37 24.43 -14.86
CA SER A 579 -13.85 23.99 -13.55
C SER A 579 -14.75 22.94 -12.88
N VAL A 580 -14.16 22.09 -12.04
CA VAL A 580 -14.86 21.12 -11.20
C VAL A 580 -15.95 21.80 -10.37
N GLN A 581 -15.67 22.97 -9.79
CA GLN A 581 -16.61 23.72 -8.97
C GLN A 581 -17.81 24.24 -9.78
N GLU A 582 -17.58 24.71 -11.01
CA GLU A 582 -18.67 25.13 -11.91
C GLU A 582 -19.51 23.96 -12.39
N ASN A 583 -18.92 22.77 -12.48
CA ASN A 583 -19.55 21.55 -12.98
C ASN A 583 -20.06 20.61 -11.87
N ALA A 584 -19.95 21.00 -10.60
CA ALA A 584 -20.49 20.24 -9.48
C ALA A 584 -21.99 19.91 -9.67
N GLY A 585 -22.34 18.63 -9.50
CA GLY A 585 -23.68 18.11 -9.67
C GLY A 585 -24.20 18.13 -11.12
N LYS A 586 -23.29 18.06 -12.09
CA LYS A 586 -23.58 18.04 -13.54
C LYS A 586 -22.84 16.90 -14.23
N VAL A 587 -23.34 16.51 -15.39
CA VAL A 587 -22.62 15.62 -16.32
C VAL A 587 -21.81 16.46 -17.29
N VAL A 588 -20.53 16.14 -17.46
CA VAL A 588 -19.63 16.74 -18.46
C VAL A 588 -18.75 15.70 -19.13
N ARG A 589 -18.07 16.05 -20.21
CA ARG A 589 -17.08 15.17 -20.85
C ARG A 589 -15.67 15.39 -20.28
N SER A 590 -15.36 16.62 -19.92
CA SER A 590 -14.10 17.00 -19.28
C SER A 590 -14.27 18.16 -18.31
N ALA A 591 -13.40 18.26 -17.32
CA ALA A 591 -13.33 19.35 -16.36
C ALA A 591 -11.87 19.63 -15.98
N TYR A 592 -11.62 20.69 -15.21
CA TYR A 592 -10.33 20.89 -14.56
C TYR A 592 -10.47 21.29 -13.09
N VAL A 593 -9.44 20.99 -12.30
CA VAL A 593 -9.28 21.48 -10.93
C VAL A 593 -8.00 22.28 -10.83
N GLU A 594 -7.98 23.31 -9.98
CA GLU A 594 -6.77 24.07 -9.66
C GLU A 594 -6.25 23.63 -8.28
N VAL A 595 -4.99 23.20 -8.21
CA VAL A 595 -4.31 22.75 -6.99
C VAL A 595 -2.90 23.34 -6.97
N ASN A 596 -2.53 23.98 -5.87
CA ASN A 596 -1.27 24.72 -5.70
C ASN A 596 -0.88 25.63 -6.88
N GLY A 597 -1.88 26.26 -7.52
CA GLY A 597 -1.69 27.19 -8.65
C GLY A 597 -1.60 26.53 -10.04
N GLU A 598 -1.58 25.20 -10.11
CA GLU A 598 -1.57 24.43 -11.36
C GLU A 598 -2.97 23.90 -11.68
N LYS A 599 -3.28 23.76 -12.98
CA LYS A 599 -4.55 23.20 -13.45
C LYS A 599 -4.37 21.77 -13.93
N ILE A 600 -5.20 20.86 -13.40
CA ILE A 600 -5.22 19.45 -13.76
C ILE A 600 -6.51 19.15 -14.52
N GLY A 601 -6.37 18.69 -15.76
CA GLY A 601 -7.46 18.30 -16.63
C GLY A 601 -7.94 16.88 -16.32
N LEU A 602 -9.26 16.68 -16.35
CA LEU A 602 -9.91 15.40 -16.07
C LEU A 602 -10.82 15.06 -17.24
N ILE A 603 -10.69 13.83 -17.76
CA ILE A 603 -11.53 13.28 -18.83
C ILE A 603 -12.09 11.94 -18.34
N GLY A 604 -13.36 11.64 -18.61
CA GLY A 604 -13.97 10.37 -18.21
C GLY A 604 -14.46 9.54 -19.38
N ARG A 605 -14.44 8.22 -19.27
CA ARG A 605 -15.03 7.29 -20.24
C ARG A 605 -15.77 6.16 -19.53
N SER A 606 -16.99 5.89 -20.00
CA SER A 606 -17.87 4.82 -19.53
C SER A 606 -17.69 3.53 -20.33
N PRO A 607 -18.05 2.36 -19.76
CA PRO A 607 -17.79 1.06 -20.37
C PRO A 607 -18.59 0.84 -21.65
N ALA A 608 -18.07 0.03 -22.58
CA ALA A 608 -18.76 -0.22 -23.86
C ALA A 608 -19.96 -1.19 -23.70
N ASP A 609 -19.91 -2.05 -22.68
CA ASP A 609 -20.99 -2.98 -22.32
C ASP A 609 -22.00 -2.38 -21.33
N PHE A 610 -21.93 -1.07 -21.07
CA PHE A 610 -22.85 -0.33 -20.19
C PHE A 610 -24.33 -0.72 -20.36
N PHE A 611 -24.81 -0.84 -21.60
CA PHE A 611 -26.21 -1.20 -21.87
C PHE A 611 -26.50 -2.71 -21.94
N ASN A 612 -25.48 -3.56 -21.81
CA ASN A 612 -25.65 -5.01 -21.76
C ASN A 612 -25.89 -5.53 -20.35
N VAL A 613 -25.43 -4.80 -19.34
CA VAL A 613 -25.63 -5.14 -17.93
C VAL A 613 -26.94 -4.59 -17.36
N ILE A 614 -27.58 -3.66 -18.08
CA ILE A 614 -28.85 -3.04 -17.67
C ILE A 614 -30.04 -3.77 -18.31
N ALA A 615 -30.97 -4.23 -17.47
CA ALA A 615 -32.21 -4.85 -17.93
C ALA A 615 -33.13 -3.81 -18.61
N ASP A 616 -33.56 -4.11 -19.85
CA ASP A 616 -34.41 -3.27 -20.71
C ASP A 616 -34.08 -1.75 -20.62
N PRO A 617 -32.93 -1.32 -21.17
CA PRO A 617 -32.45 0.07 -21.05
C PRO A 617 -33.43 1.13 -21.53
N ALA A 618 -34.35 0.79 -22.44
CA ALA A 618 -35.35 1.73 -22.93
C ALA A 618 -36.35 2.16 -21.84
N SER A 619 -36.59 1.28 -20.85
CA SER A 619 -37.50 1.52 -19.74
C SER A 619 -36.79 2.06 -18.50
N THR A 620 -35.56 1.60 -18.23
CA THR A 620 -34.78 1.95 -17.04
C THR A 620 -33.99 3.24 -17.21
N LEU A 621 -33.49 3.49 -18.42
CA LEU A 621 -32.70 4.68 -18.80
C LEU A 621 -33.29 5.43 -20.01
N PRO A 622 -34.56 5.85 -19.96
CA PRO A 622 -35.22 6.47 -21.11
C PRO A 622 -34.48 7.74 -21.55
N GLY A 623 -33.97 7.72 -22.77
CA GLY A 623 -33.32 8.86 -23.41
C GLY A 623 -31.82 9.02 -23.15
N VAL A 624 -31.18 8.09 -22.42
CA VAL A 624 -29.72 7.96 -22.35
C VAL A 624 -29.24 6.99 -23.43
N ASP A 625 -28.21 7.36 -24.18
CA ASP A 625 -27.57 6.50 -25.19
C ASP A 625 -26.07 6.82 -25.29
N PHE A 626 -25.32 6.10 -26.13
CA PHE A 626 -23.99 6.55 -26.52
C PHE A 626 -24.07 7.70 -27.53
N PHE A 627 -23.07 8.59 -27.53
CA PHE A 627 -22.94 9.58 -28.61
C PHE A 627 -22.79 8.88 -29.96
N GLY A 628 -23.68 9.21 -30.90
CA GLY A 628 -23.77 8.54 -32.21
C GLY A 628 -24.62 7.26 -32.22
N GLY A 629 -25.17 6.87 -31.07
CA GLY A 629 -26.06 5.73 -30.89
C GLY A 629 -25.34 4.40 -30.70
N ARG A 630 -26.12 3.35 -30.41
CA ARG A 630 -25.65 1.98 -30.24
C ARG A 630 -26.19 1.01 -31.28
N ASN A 631 -25.49 -0.09 -31.50
CA ASN A 631 -25.96 -1.17 -32.35
C ASN A 631 -27.14 -1.89 -31.66
N PRO A 632 -28.32 -1.99 -32.29
CA PRO A 632 -29.49 -2.61 -31.67
C PRO A 632 -29.37 -4.13 -31.50
N GLU A 633 -28.39 -4.79 -32.11
CA GLU A 633 -28.20 -6.25 -31.98
C GLU A 633 -27.38 -6.65 -30.73
N ASP A 634 -26.38 -5.85 -30.35
CA ASP A 634 -25.41 -6.17 -29.29
C ASP A 634 -25.16 -5.03 -28.28
N ASN A 635 -25.91 -3.92 -28.40
CA ASN A 635 -25.81 -2.68 -27.63
C ASN A 635 -24.43 -2.01 -27.60
N GLN A 636 -23.52 -2.38 -28.49
CA GLN A 636 -22.19 -1.76 -28.54
C GLN A 636 -22.27 -0.34 -29.12
N PRO A 637 -21.38 0.60 -28.69
CA PRO A 637 -21.33 1.94 -29.26
C PRO A 637 -21.02 1.92 -30.76
N LEU A 638 -21.72 2.73 -31.55
CA LEU A 638 -21.47 2.85 -33.00
C LEU A 638 -20.26 3.73 -33.34
N VAL A 639 -19.84 4.57 -32.40
CA VAL A 639 -18.74 5.53 -32.55
C VAL A 639 -17.69 5.27 -31.49
N SER A 640 -16.42 5.28 -31.92
CA SER A 640 -15.24 5.19 -31.06
C SER A 640 -15.18 6.36 -30.06
N ALA A 641 -14.84 6.05 -28.81
CA ALA A 641 -14.58 7.06 -27.78
C ALA A 641 -13.22 7.76 -27.97
N LEU A 642 -12.27 7.17 -28.70
CA LEU A 642 -10.93 7.74 -28.90
C LEU A 642 -10.97 9.16 -29.46
N GLY A 643 -11.76 9.38 -30.52
CA GLY A 643 -11.91 10.71 -31.10
C GLY A 643 -12.50 11.73 -30.12
N MET A 644 -13.41 11.30 -29.25
CA MET A 644 -14.05 12.15 -28.25
C MET A 644 -13.10 12.50 -27.10
N VAL A 645 -12.28 11.54 -26.64
CA VAL A 645 -11.22 11.78 -25.65
C VAL A 645 -10.22 12.81 -26.20
N LEU A 646 -9.74 12.61 -27.43
CA LEU A 646 -8.77 13.51 -28.06
C LEU A 646 -9.35 14.92 -28.32
N GLU A 647 -10.65 15.04 -28.58
CA GLU A 647 -11.34 16.34 -28.65
C GLU A 647 -11.30 17.06 -27.29
N GLN A 648 -11.50 16.33 -26.18
CA GLN A 648 -11.43 16.92 -24.84
C GLN A 648 -9.99 17.31 -24.46
N VAL A 649 -8.99 16.53 -24.86
CA VAL A 649 -7.57 16.91 -24.74
C VAL A 649 -7.32 18.26 -25.41
N ASP A 650 -7.79 18.44 -26.65
CA ASP A 650 -7.63 19.70 -27.38
C ASP A 650 -8.33 20.88 -26.68
N ILE A 651 -9.52 20.67 -26.11
CA ILE A 651 -10.25 21.70 -25.34
C ILE A 651 -9.46 22.14 -24.10
N LEU A 652 -8.91 21.19 -23.33
CA LEU A 652 -8.14 21.48 -22.13
C LEU A 652 -6.81 22.17 -22.48
N LYS A 653 -6.08 21.67 -23.49
CA LYS A 653 -4.81 22.24 -23.94
C LYS A 653 -4.97 23.66 -24.50
N ALA A 654 -6.08 23.95 -25.18
CA ALA A 654 -6.40 25.29 -25.65
C ALA A 654 -6.56 26.32 -24.50
N GLN A 655 -6.79 25.85 -23.27
CA GLN A 655 -6.85 26.67 -22.05
C GLN A 655 -5.51 26.75 -21.30
N GLY A 656 -4.44 26.14 -21.84
CA GLY A 656 -3.12 26.08 -21.21
C GLY A 656 -2.98 24.96 -20.17
N ILE A 657 -3.93 24.03 -20.10
CA ILE A 657 -3.87 22.88 -19.19
C ILE A 657 -3.00 21.80 -19.84
N ASN A 658 -1.89 21.43 -19.21
CA ASN A 658 -0.91 20.51 -19.75
C ASN A 658 -0.72 19.21 -18.95
N LYS A 659 -1.49 19.03 -17.86
CA LYS A 659 -1.50 17.82 -17.03
C LYS A 659 -2.90 17.21 -17.09
N ILE A 660 -3.05 15.99 -17.61
CA ILE A 660 -4.35 15.38 -17.90
C ILE A 660 -4.45 13.96 -17.35
N VAL A 661 -5.51 13.71 -16.60
CA VAL A 661 -5.88 12.40 -16.05
C VAL A 661 -7.13 11.87 -16.76
N LEU A 662 -7.05 10.63 -17.25
CA LEU A 662 -8.17 9.91 -17.84
C LEU A 662 -8.75 8.90 -16.83
N LEU A 663 -10.04 9.03 -16.53
CA LEU A 663 -10.81 8.06 -15.73
C LEU A 663 -11.51 7.09 -16.69
N ASP A 664 -10.95 5.89 -16.88
CA ASP A 664 -11.39 4.92 -17.90
C ASP A 664 -12.05 3.70 -17.25
N HIS A 665 -13.38 3.70 -17.19
CA HIS A 665 -14.17 2.57 -16.71
C HIS A 665 -14.43 1.60 -17.86
N ALA A 666 -13.46 0.75 -18.18
CA ALA A 666 -13.47 0.09 -19.48
C ALA A 666 -14.36 -1.17 -19.56
N GLN A 667 -14.45 -2.00 -18.49
CA GLN A 667 -15.09 -3.34 -18.40
C GLN A 667 -14.77 -4.31 -19.57
N ASP A 668 -15.16 -3.96 -20.80
CA ASP A 668 -14.73 -4.52 -22.09
C ASP A 668 -14.90 -3.48 -23.22
N PHE A 669 -13.99 -3.42 -24.20
CA PHE A 669 -14.00 -2.47 -25.33
C PHE A 669 -13.88 -3.13 -26.72
N THR A 670 -14.13 -4.45 -26.83
CA THR A 670 -13.87 -5.44 -27.94
C THR A 670 -13.61 -5.03 -29.40
N SER A 671 -13.90 -3.83 -29.89
CA SER A 671 -13.51 -3.37 -31.23
C SER A 671 -12.58 -2.15 -31.27
N ASP A 672 -12.40 -1.45 -30.15
CA ASP A 672 -11.58 -0.23 -30.06
C ASP A 672 -11.03 -0.01 -28.63
N PRO A 673 -9.97 -0.74 -28.24
CA PRO A 673 -9.23 -0.45 -27.01
C PRO A 673 -8.71 0.98 -26.99
N LEU A 674 -8.97 1.72 -25.91
CA LEU A 674 -8.09 2.84 -25.56
C LEU A 674 -6.77 2.24 -25.08
N SER A 675 -5.74 2.39 -25.88
CA SER A 675 -4.36 2.11 -25.49
C SER A 675 -3.62 3.43 -25.33
N ALA A 676 -2.69 3.49 -24.38
CA ALA A 676 -1.83 4.66 -24.19
C ALA A 676 -1.21 5.11 -25.51
N ASN A 677 -0.67 4.18 -26.32
CA ASN A 677 -0.05 4.45 -27.61
C ASN A 677 -0.98 5.06 -28.68
N SER A 678 -2.29 5.08 -28.46
CA SER A 678 -3.28 5.74 -29.34
C SER A 678 -3.72 7.11 -28.82
N LEU A 679 -3.34 7.44 -27.59
CA LEU A 679 -3.60 8.71 -26.92
C LEU A 679 -2.41 9.67 -27.10
N ARG A 680 -2.62 10.95 -26.82
CA ARG A 680 -1.56 11.97 -26.72
C ARG A 680 -1.90 12.91 -25.58
N ASP A 681 -0.89 13.49 -24.95
CA ASP A 681 -1.05 14.50 -23.88
C ASP A 681 -1.92 14.00 -22.70
N ILE A 682 -1.92 12.69 -22.42
CA ILE A 682 -2.56 12.09 -21.24
C ILE A 682 -1.45 11.48 -20.39
N ASP A 683 -1.34 11.91 -19.14
CA ASP A 683 -0.22 11.56 -18.27
C ASP A 683 -0.54 10.38 -17.36
N VAL A 684 -1.80 10.29 -16.92
CA VAL A 684 -2.27 9.25 -16.01
C VAL A 684 -3.60 8.67 -16.49
N ILE A 685 -3.71 7.34 -16.43
CA ILE A 685 -4.96 6.61 -16.66
C ILE A 685 -5.34 5.89 -15.36
N VAL A 686 -6.47 6.29 -14.78
CA VAL A 686 -7.12 5.57 -13.68
C VAL A 686 -8.08 4.57 -14.31
N ALA A 687 -7.70 3.30 -14.30
CA ALA A 687 -8.48 2.21 -14.89
C ALA A 687 -9.48 1.64 -13.87
N ALA A 688 -10.63 1.15 -14.37
CA ALA A 688 -11.67 0.50 -13.56
C ALA A 688 -12.47 -0.56 -14.33
N GLY A 689 -13.38 -1.23 -13.62
CA GLY A 689 -14.32 -2.19 -14.20
C GLY A 689 -13.77 -3.60 -14.42
N SER A 690 -12.65 -3.95 -13.78
CA SER A 690 -12.13 -5.32 -13.80
C SER A 690 -11.75 -5.76 -12.39
N THR A 691 -11.91 -7.05 -12.07
CA THR A 691 -11.54 -7.58 -10.75
C THR A 691 -10.02 -7.69 -10.63
N GLY A 692 -9.42 -6.93 -9.71
CA GLY A 692 -8.00 -6.98 -9.37
C GLY A 692 -7.41 -5.59 -9.11
N PHE A 693 -6.19 -5.54 -8.59
CA PHE A 693 -5.52 -4.31 -8.21
C PHE A 693 -4.02 -4.37 -8.49
N MET A 694 -3.37 -3.21 -8.42
CA MET A 694 -1.93 -3.08 -8.62
C MET A 694 -1.25 -2.75 -7.30
N ALA A 695 -0.05 -3.26 -7.07
CA ALA A 695 0.79 -2.85 -5.95
C ALA A 695 2.27 -2.91 -6.32
N ASN A 696 3.08 -2.09 -5.69
CA ASN A 696 4.53 -2.23 -5.75
C ASN A 696 4.94 -3.38 -4.79
N PRO A 697 5.85 -4.29 -5.19
CA PRO A 697 6.34 -5.36 -4.30
C PRO A 697 7.04 -4.84 -3.04
N GLN A 698 7.53 -3.60 -3.05
CA GLN A 698 8.23 -3.00 -1.92
C GLN A 698 7.24 -2.35 -0.95
N VAL A 699 7.21 -2.88 0.28
CA VAL A 699 6.42 -2.30 1.37
C VAL A 699 7.22 -1.18 2.04
N MET A 700 6.65 0.02 2.10
CA MET A 700 7.25 1.19 2.74
C MET A 700 6.29 1.76 3.78
N GLY A 701 6.35 1.24 5.01
CA GLY A 701 5.42 1.63 6.07
C GLY A 701 3.96 1.33 5.68
N PRO A 702 3.07 2.35 5.59
CA PRO A 702 1.67 2.14 5.17
C PRO A 702 1.51 1.88 3.67
N PHE A 703 2.48 2.26 2.84
CA PHE A 703 2.40 2.14 1.38
C PHE A 703 2.67 0.71 0.94
N ASN A 704 1.79 0.16 0.10
CA ASN A 704 1.82 -1.22 -0.37
C ASN A 704 1.67 -2.27 0.75
N LEU A 705 1.20 -1.87 1.94
CA LEU A 705 0.82 -2.80 3.00
C LEU A 705 -0.52 -3.47 2.65
N LEU A 706 -0.45 -4.70 2.15
CA LEU A 706 -1.62 -5.42 1.65
C LEU A 706 -2.41 -6.12 2.76
N ARG A 707 -3.72 -6.29 2.54
CA ARG A 707 -4.58 -7.13 3.40
C ARG A 707 -4.08 -8.57 3.36
N SER A 708 -4.28 -9.30 4.46
CA SER A 708 -3.78 -10.67 4.61
C SER A 708 -4.36 -11.62 3.56
N GLY A 709 -3.49 -12.16 2.71
CA GLY A 709 -3.83 -13.15 1.68
C GLY A 709 -4.02 -12.56 0.29
N ASP A 710 -4.05 -11.24 0.17
CA ASP A 710 -4.18 -10.56 -1.11
C ASP A 710 -2.89 -10.64 -1.92
N LYS A 711 -3.05 -10.63 -3.26
CA LYS A 711 -1.95 -10.60 -4.22
C LYS A 711 -2.32 -9.70 -5.38
N ALA A 712 -1.51 -8.66 -5.59
CA ALA A 712 -1.66 -7.77 -6.73
C ALA A 712 -1.45 -8.53 -8.06
N GLN A 713 -2.11 -8.04 -9.10
CA GLN A 713 -2.11 -8.63 -10.44
C GLN A 713 -1.10 -7.97 -11.38
N ALA A 714 -0.63 -6.76 -11.05
CA ALA A 714 0.38 -6.01 -11.78
C ALA A 714 1.09 -4.98 -10.88
N ASP A 715 2.20 -4.43 -11.39
CA ASP A 715 2.99 -3.41 -10.72
C ASP A 715 2.27 -2.06 -10.70
N TYR A 716 2.44 -1.32 -9.60
CA TYR A 716 1.87 0.00 -9.39
C TYR A 716 2.97 1.08 -9.41
N PRO A 717 2.83 2.16 -10.21
CA PRO A 717 2.00 2.23 -11.42
C PRO A 717 2.62 1.38 -12.54
N THR A 718 1.80 1.05 -13.54
CA THR A 718 2.32 0.47 -14.78
C THR A 718 2.63 1.58 -15.78
N MET A 719 3.90 1.72 -16.20
CA MET A 719 4.29 2.70 -17.21
C MET A 719 4.01 2.20 -18.65
N ARG A 720 3.56 3.12 -19.49
CA ARG A 720 3.31 2.99 -20.93
C ARG A 720 3.82 4.24 -21.66
N GLU A 721 3.75 4.23 -22.99
CA GLU A 721 4.08 5.39 -23.81
C GLU A 721 2.84 5.84 -24.59
N ASP A 722 2.66 7.15 -24.73
CA ASP A 722 1.65 7.73 -25.62
C ASP A 722 2.08 7.67 -27.09
N SER A 723 1.26 8.22 -27.99
CA SER A 723 1.56 8.25 -29.44
C SER A 723 2.75 9.14 -29.82
N ASP A 724 3.18 10.05 -28.94
CA ASP A 724 4.32 10.94 -29.11
C ASP A 724 5.58 10.42 -28.38
N GLY A 725 5.47 9.32 -27.64
CA GLY A 725 6.55 8.67 -26.89
C GLY A 725 6.74 9.19 -25.46
N ASN A 726 5.78 9.96 -24.93
CA ASN A 726 5.80 10.44 -23.55
C ASN A 726 5.33 9.34 -22.57
N PRO A 727 5.84 9.32 -21.32
CA PRO A 727 5.41 8.36 -20.32
C PRO A 727 3.95 8.57 -19.91
N VAL A 728 3.20 7.48 -19.80
CA VAL A 728 1.81 7.43 -19.30
C VAL A 728 1.73 6.39 -18.19
N PHE A 729 1.21 6.80 -17.02
CA PHE A 729 1.11 5.93 -15.86
C PHE A 729 -0.30 5.40 -15.68
N VAL A 730 -0.45 4.08 -15.71
CA VAL A 730 -1.73 3.39 -15.51
C VAL A 730 -1.81 2.88 -14.08
N VAL A 731 -2.91 3.18 -13.40
CA VAL A 731 -3.17 2.76 -12.03
C VAL A 731 -4.55 2.13 -11.88
N ASN A 732 -4.69 1.22 -10.92
CA ASN A 732 -5.96 0.65 -10.50
C ASN A 732 -5.88 0.25 -9.01
N SER A 733 -6.98 0.42 -8.28
CA SER A 733 -7.16 -0.05 -6.91
C SER A 733 -8.11 -1.24 -6.88
N ASP A 734 -8.16 -1.99 -5.78
CA ASP A 734 -9.17 -3.05 -5.64
C ASP A 734 -10.56 -2.47 -5.35
N GLN A 735 -11.57 -3.33 -5.46
CA GLN A 735 -12.98 -3.00 -5.30
C GLN A 735 -13.40 -2.89 -3.82
N LEU A 736 -14.67 -2.54 -3.58
CA LEU A 736 -15.37 -2.68 -2.29
C LEU A 736 -14.69 -1.97 -1.11
N TYR A 737 -14.12 -0.79 -1.37
CA TYR A 737 -13.38 0.01 -0.40
C TYR A 737 -12.15 -0.69 0.19
N ALA A 738 -11.61 -1.76 -0.41
CA ALA A 738 -10.51 -2.53 0.18
C ALA A 738 -9.19 -1.75 0.27
N TYR A 739 -8.96 -0.82 -0.66
CA TYR A 739 -7.76 0.01 -0.75
C TYR A 739 -8.08 1.43 -1.20
N VAL A 740 -7.27 2.40 -0.79
CA VAL A 740 -7.14 3.71 -1.43
C VAL A 740 -5.90 3.67 -2.31
N GLY A 741 -6.03 3.92 -3.61
CA GLY A 741 -4.88 4.09 -4.50
C GLY A 741 -4.18 5.43 -4.25
N ASN A 742 -2.85 5.44 -4.13
CA ASN A 742 -2.03 6.64 -3.95
C ASN A 742 -0.94 6.68 -5.04
N LEU A 743 -1.04 7.58 -6.01
CA LEU A 743 0.02 7.84 -6.99
C LEU A 743 0.61 9.22 -6.71
N ILE A 744 1.93 9.32 -6.57
CA ILE A 744 2.64 10.59 -6.39
C ILE A 744 3.63 10.74 -7.55
N VAL A 745 3.42 11.76 -8.38
CA VAL A 745 4.23 12.03 -9.58
C VAL A 745 4.77 13.44 -9.57
N GLN A 746 5.96 13.61 -10.16
CA GLN A 746 6.54 14.92 -10.43
C GLN A 746 6.35 15.29 -11.90
N PHE A 747 5.87 16.51 -12.14
CA PHE A 747 5.72 17.08 -13.48
C PHE A 747 6.76 18.15 -13.75
N ASP A 748 7.30 18.21 -14.97
CA ASP A 748 8.03 19.38 -15.45
C ASP A 748 7.09 20.53 -15.89
N ASP A 749 7.68 21.67 -16.27
CA ASP A 749 6.95 22.84 -16.80
C ASP A 749 6.14 22.54 -18.07
N ALA A 750 6.54 21.53 -18.85
CA ALA A 750 5.84 21.11 -20.05
C ALA A 750 4.60 20.24 -19.74
N GLY A 751 4.47 19.77 -18.50
CA GLY A 751 3.41 18.88 -18.03
C GLY A 751 3.74 17.41 -18.24
N ILE A 752 5.01 17.05 -18.47
CA ILE A 752 5.44 15.66 -18.61
C ILE A 752 5.89 15.13 -17.24
N VAL A 753 5.49 13.90 -16.93
CA VAL A 753 5.91 13.23 -15.69
C VAL A 753 7.39 12.85 -15.78
N THR A 754 8.20 13.33 -14.83
CA THR A 754 9.65 13.11 -14.75
C THR A 754 10.03 12.01 -13.76
N SER A 755 9.24 11.81 -12.70
CA SER A 755 9.44 10.73 -11.73
C SER A 755 8.14 10.29 -11.04
N VAL A 756 8.17 9.08 -10.49
CA VAL A 756 7.16 8.53 -9.59
C VAL A 756 7.81 8.34 -8.23
N ASP A 757 7.18 8.81 -7.16
CA ASP A 757 7.67 8.60 -5.79
C ASP A 757 7.51 7.13 -5.38
N ASP A 758 8.49 6.57 -4.69
CA ASP A 758 8.50 5.17 -4.21
C ASP A 758 7.33 4.84 -3.27
N ARG A 759 6.71 5.86 -2.65
CA ARG A 759 5.51 5.73 -1.81
C ARG A 759 4.22 5.58 -2.61
N SER A 760 4.31 5.58 -3.94
CA SER A 760 3.19 5.27 -4.82
C SER A 760 2.77 3.81 -4.66
N GLY A 761 1.48 3.57 -4.40
CA GLY A 761 0.93 2.25 -4.13
C GLY A 761 -0.43 2.31 -3.45
N PRO A 762 -1.18 1.19 -3.41
CA PRO A 762 -2.40 1.12 -2.62
C PRO A 762 -2.08 1.13 -1.11
N ILE A 763 -2.99 1.71 -0.34
CA ILE A 763 -3.03 1.61 1.13
C ILE A 763 -4.29 0.84 1.52
N ALA A 764 -4.11 -0.26 2.25
CA ALA A 764 -5.23 -1.07 2.71
C ALA A 764 -6.14 -0.28 3.67
N THR A 765 -7.44 -0.52 3.60
CA THR A 765 -8.41 0.08 4.52
C THR A 765 -8.66 -0.81 5.73
N THR A 766 -7.63 -0.95 6.56
CA THR A 766 -7.66 -1.76 7.78
C THR A 766 -7.18 -0.93 8.97
N ALA A 767 -7.51 -1.36 10.19
CA ALA A 767 -6.98 -0.72 11.40
C ALA A 767 -5.44 -0.68 11.43
N ASP A 768 -4.78 -1.76 10.97
CA ASP A 768 -3.32 -1.86 10.94
C ASP A 768 -2.69 -0.85 9.98
N ALA A 769 -3.25 -0.70 8.78
CA ALA A 769 -2.76 0.26 7.79
C ALA A 769 -3.04 1.72 8.20
N VAL A 770 -4.19 1.99 8.83
CA VAL A 770 -4.48 3.31 9.43
C VAL A 770 -3.47 3.63 10.54
N GLY A 771 -3.14 2.66 11.39
CA GLY A 771 -2.11 2.80 12.42
C GLY A 771 -0.71 3.08 11.84
N ALA A 772 -0.32 2.33 10.81
CA ALA A 772 0.96 2.53 10.12
C ALA A 772 1.04 3.93 9.46
N LEU A 773 -0.06 4.42 8.89
CA LEU A 773 -0.11 5.76 8.30
C LEU A 773 -0.07 6.85 9.38
N SER A 774 -0.75 6.64 10.50
CA SER A 774 -0.69 7.52 11.68
C SER A 774 0.74 7.65 12.20
N GLU A 775 1.47 6.53 12.32
CA GLU A 775 2.87 6.50 12.74
C GLU A 775 3.79 7.19 11.72
N TYR A 776 3.56 6.94 10.43
CA TYR A 776 4.32 7.58 9.35
C TYR A 776 4.16 9.11 9.36
N LEU A 777 2.93 9.58 9.54
CA LEU A 777 2.59 11.00 9.64
C LEU A 777 2.95 11.60 11.00
N MET A 778 3.44 10.81 11.96
CA MET A 778 3.71 11.31 13.31
C MET A 778 2.47 12.01 13.90
N VAL A 779 1.29 11.40 13.74
CA VAL A 779 0.04 11.86 14.38
C VAL A 779 -0.47 10.83 15.39
N PRO A 780 -0.93 11.26 16.58
CA PRO A 780 -1.51 10.39 17.61
C PRO A 780 -2.58 9.42 17.13
N THR A 781 -3.51 9.94 16.33
CA THR A 781 -4.66 9.17 15.87
C THR A 781 -5.14 9.73 14.55
N LEU A 782 -5.10 8.90 13.52
CA LEU A 782 -5.74 9.18 12.25
C LEU A 782 -7.22 8.74 12.32
N GLN A 783 -8.12 9.66 11.96
CA GLN A 783 -9.57 9.46 12.03
C GLN A 783 -10.21 9.87 10.69
N PRO A 784 -11.38 9.32 10.35
CA PRO A 784 -12.14 9.81 9.21
C PRO A 784 -12.64 11.23 9.50
N GLY A 785 -12.94 11.98 8.44
CA GLY A 785 -13.56 13.29 8.56
C GLY A 785 -14.88 13.24 9.36
N ALA A 786 -15.20 14.31 10.09
CA ALA A 786 -16.37 14.34 10.97
C ALA A 786 -17.70 14.04 10.24
N GLU A 787 -17.83 14.47 8.99
CA GLU A 787 -19.02 14.20 8.16
C GLU A 787 -19.10 12.75 7.68
N VAL A 788 -17.96 12.09 7.45
CA VAL A 788 -17.89 10.64 7.18
C VAL A 788 -18.40 9.88 8.40
N GLN A 789 -17.88 10.19 9.59
CA GLN A 789 -18.33 9.55 10.83
C GLN A 789 -19.83 9.77 11.05
N ALA A 790 -20.32 11.01 10.91
CA ALA A 790 -21.74 11.32 11.13
C ALA A 790 -22.67 10.61 10.14
N THR A 791 -22.27 10.50 8.87
CA THR A 791 -23.06 9.78 7.84
C THR A 791 -23.12 8.29 8.14
N TRP A 792 -21.99 7.70 8.53
CA TRP A 792 -21.91 6.31 8.94
C TRP A 792 -22.80 6.00 10.15
N ASP A 793 -22.71 6.82 11.20
CA ASP A 793 -23.52 6.66 12.42
C ASP A 793 -25.02 6.75 12.09
N ALA A 794 -25.43 7.70 11.25
CA ALA A 794 -26.83 7.86 10.84
C ALA A 794 -27.36 6.65 10.03
N LEU A 795 -26.55 6.06 9.16
CA LEU A 795 -26.92 4.85 8.41
C LEU A 795 -27.07 3.64 9.34
N LEU A 796 -26.13 3.45 10.28
CA LEU A 796 -26.17 2.38 11.27
C LEU A 796 -27.38 2.49 12.23
N GLU A 797 -27.86 3.69 12.48
CA GLU A 797 -29.02 3.94 13.35
C GLU A 797 -30.37 3.59 12.68
N THR A 798 -30.42 3.37 11.37
CA THR A 798 -31.66 2.99 10.68
C THR A 798 -32.17 1.62 11.16
N ASP A 799 -33.48 1.50 11.36
CA ASP A 799 -34.12 0.24 11.74
C ASP A 799 -33.78 -0.89 10.75
N PHE A 800 -33.64 -0.56 9.47
CA PHE A 800 -33.30 -1.51 8.41
C PHE A 800 -31.90 -2.12 8.59
N ILE A 801 -30.87 -1.29 8.82
CA ILE A 801 -29.50 -1.79 9.05
C ILE A 801 -29.38 -2.53 10.38
N GLN A 802 -30.05 -2.03 11.43
CA GLN A 802 -30.10 -2.74 12.71
C GLN A 802 -30.72 -4.13 12.59
N ASP A 803 -31.80 -4.26 11.82
CA ASP A 803 -32.45 -5.55 11.56
C ASP A 803 -31.52 -6.51 10.81
N LEU A 804 -30.81 -6.03 9.78
CA LEU A 804 -29.86 -6.83 9.00
C LEU A 804 -28.68 -7.37 9.84
N ASN A 805 -28.26 -6.65 10.88
CA ASN A 805 -27.21 -7.10 11.79
C ASN A 805 -27.67 -8.17 12.79
N THR A 806 -28.95 -8.54 12.78
CA THR A 806 -29.48 -9.62 13.64
C THR A 806 -28.84 -10.95 13.30
N VAL A 807 -28.25 -11.61 14.31
CA VAL A 807 -27.71 -12.97 14.20
C VAL A 807 -28.87 -13.98 14.20
N VAL A 808 -29.02 -14.71 13.11
CA VAL A 808 -30.05 -15.76 12.93
C VAL A 808 -29.49 -17.17 13.18
N GLY A 809 -28.17 -17.30 13.23
CA GLY A 809 -27.51 -18.55 13.60
C GLY A 809 -25.99 -18.42 13.68
N VAL A 810 -25.33 -19.55 13.89
CA VAL A 810 -23.87 -19.68 13.92
C VAL A 810 -23.41 -20.90 13.11
N THR A 811 -22.20 -20.82 12.58
CA THR A 811 -21.52 -21.94 11.91
C THR A 811 -20.04 -21.99 12.28
N SER A 812 -19.51 -23.21 12.38
CA SER A 812 -18.09 -23.51 12.56
C SER A 812 -17.39 -23.91 11.25
N HIS A 813 -18.15 -24.04 10.16
CA HIS A 813 -17.65 -24.38 8.84
C HIS A 813 -18.15 -23.33 7.83
N PRO A 814 -17.30 -22.87 6.91
CA PRO A 814 -17.75 -22.00 5.83
C PRO A 814 -18.88 -22.66 5.02
N LEU A 815 -19.99 -21.95 4.85
CA LEU A 815 -21.08 -22.33 3.97
C LEU A 815 -20.74 -21.83 2.56
N GLN A 816 -20.38 -22.77 1.70
CA GLN A 816 -19.74 -22.50 0.41
C GLN A 816 -20.76 -22.07 -0.65
N GLY A 817 -20.71 -20.81 -1.04
CA GLY A 817 -21.58 -20.20 -2.05
C GLY A 817 -20.85 -19.64 -3.27
N ALA A 818 -19.54 -19.79 -3.37
CA ALA A 818 -18.77 -19.21 -4.47
C ALA A 818 -19.25 -19.71 -5.84
N ARG A 819 -19.36 -18.77 -6.80
CA ARG A 819 -19.83 -18.99 -8.18
C ARG A 819 -19.22 -20.23 -8.84
N ALA A 820 -17.90 -20.41 -8.69
CA ALA A 820 -17.16 -21.52 -9.28
C ALA A 820 -17.64 -22.89 -8.79
N PHE A 821 -18.22 -22.98 -7.59
CA PHE A 821 -18.68 -24.23 -7.00
C PHE A 821 -20.19 -24.42 -7.13
N VAL A 822 -21.01 -23.43 -6.78
CA VAL A 822 -22.48 -23.56 -6.85
C VAL A 822 -23.01 -23.75 -8.27
N ARG A 823 -22.18 -23.50 -9.28
CA ARG A 823 -22.50 -23.72 -10.70
C ARG A 823 -21.83 -24.94 -11.33
N SER A 824 -21.12 -25.74 -10.53
CA SER A 824 -20.40 -26.93 -11.02
C SER A 824 -20.59 -28.17 -10.17
N ARG A 825 -21.02 -28.03 -8.90
CA ARG A 825 -21.26 -29.12 -7.97
C ARG A 825 -22.26 -28.72 -6.89
N GLU A 826 -22.76 -29.71 -6.15
CA GLU A 826 -23.49 -29.43 -4.92
C GLU A 826 -22.53 -28.91 -3.83
N THR A 827 -22.96 -27.89 -3.09
CA THR A 827 -22.24 -27.34 -1.93
C THR A 827 -23.09 -27.46 -0.67
N ASN A 828 -22.47 -27.33 0.51
CA ASN A 828 -23.21 -27.35 1.77
C ASN A 828 -24.25 -26.24 1.87
N LEU A 829 -23.92 -24.99 1.49
CA LEU A 829 -24.87 -23.88 1.48
C LEU A 829 -26.02 -24.13 0.51
N ALA A 830 -25.72 -24.58 -0.71
CA ALA A 830 -26.73 -24.84 -1.71
C ALA A 830 -27.65 -26.01 -1.35
N ARG A 831 -27.11 -27.03 -0.67
CA ARG A 831 -27.90 -28.10 -0.06
C ARG A 831 -28.86 -27.56 0.98
N ILE A 832 -28.38 -26.75 1.91
CA ILE A 832 -29.21 -26.13 2.95
C ILE A 832 -30.30 -25.28 2.30
N ALA A 833 -29.98 -24.50 1.27
CA ALA A 833 -30.95 -23.66 0.57
C ALA A 833 -32.03 -24.48 -0.17
N ALA A 834 -31.67 -25.60 -0.80
CA ALA A 834 -32.66 -26.49 -1.43
C ALA A 834 -33.51 -27.22 -0.37
N ASP A 835 -32.89 -27.64 0.74
CA ASP A 835 -33.57 -28.30 1.86
C ASP A 835 -34.55 -27.35 2.57
N SER A 836 -34.17 -26.08 2.76
CA SER A 836 -35.04 -25.06 3.35
C SER A 836 -36.26 -24.78 2.47
N THR A 837 -36.06 -24.66 1.15
CA THR A 837 -37.14 -24.54 0.17
C THR A 837 -38.13 -25.72 0.25
N LEU A 838 -37.63 -26.95 0.27
CA LEU A 838 -38.49 -28.15 0.36
C LEU A 838 -39.25 -28.22 1.70
N TRP A 839 -38.55 -27.92 2.80
CA TRP A 839 -39.12 -27.89 4.13
C TRP A 839 -40.23 -26.86 4.24
N PHE A 840 -39.99 -25.63 3.79
CA PHE A 840 -40.95 -24.54 3.89
C PHE A 840 -42.16 -24.80 2.99
N ALA A 841 -41.97 -25.26 1.76
CA ALA A 841 -43.07 -25.59 0.86
C ALA A 841 -44.03 -26.63 1.50
N ASN A 842 -43.48 -27.64 2.16
CA ASN A 842 -44.28 -28.63 2.90
C ASN A 842 -44.90 -28.06 4.19
N LYS A 843 -44.21 -27.17 4.91
CA LYS A 843 -44.77 -26.45 6.07
C LYS A 843 -45.98 -25.61 5.65
N TRP A 844 -45.80 -24.76 4.65
CA TRP A 844 -46.83 -23.90 4.09
C TRP A 844 -48.04 -24.68 3.56
N ALA A 845 -47.81 -25.76 2.80
CA ALA A 845 -48.89 -26.59 2.26
C ALA A 845 -49.75 -27.23 3.37
N ARG A 846 -49.14 -27.62 4.50
CA ARG A 846 -49.85 -28.13 5.68
C ARG A 846 -50.63 -27.03 6.40
N GLU A 847 -50.00 -25.88 6.64
CA GLU A 847 -50.59 -24.78 7.40
C GLU A 847 -51.75 -24.11 6.66
N THR A 848 -51.66 -24.02 5.33
CA THR A 848 -52.72 -23.46 4.47
C THR A 848 -53.74 -24.49 4.00
N GLY A 849 -53.57 -25.76 4.36
CA GLY A 849 -54.53 -26.82 4.06
C GLY A 849 -54.65 -27.20 2.57
N GLN A 850 -53.57 -27.07 1.79
CA GLN A 850 -53.56 -27.39 0.35
C GLN A 850 -53.77 -28.88 0.06
N GLY A 851 -53.55 -29.76 1.05
CA GLY A 851 -53.77 -31.20 0.90
C GLY A 851 -52.78 -31.91 -0.02
N LEU A 852 -51.60 -31.31 -0.27
CA LEU A 852 -50.52 -31.86 -1.09
C LEU A 852 -49.23 -32.03 -0.27
N PHE A 853 -48.31 -32.86 -0.78
CA PHE A 853 -46.94 -32.97 -0.29
C PHE A 853 -45.99 -32.63 -1.44
N VAL A 854 -45.02 -31.76 -1.16
CA VAL A 854 -44.01 -31.38 -2.15
C VAL A 854 -42.86 -32.38 -2.08
N ASP A 855 -42.53 -32.99 -3.23
CA ASP A 855 -41.54 -34.06 -3.33
C ASP A 855 -40.13 -33.50 -3.57
N ILE A 856 -40.02 -32.42 -4.34
CA ILE A 856 -38.75 -31.93 -4.90
C ILE A 856 -38.57 -30.45 -4.57
N ALA A 857 -37.34 -30.02 -4.30
CA ALA A 857 -36.97 -28.61 -4.46
C ALA A 857 -35.81 -28.44 -5.42
N LEU A 858 -35.85 -27.34 -6.17
CA LEU A 858 -34.81 -26.93 -7.11
C LEU A 858 -34.48 -25.46 -6.92
N LYS A 859 -33.20 -25.18 -6.64
CA LYS A 859 -32.57 -23.88 -6.81
C LYS A 859 -31.55 -23.94 -7.95
N ASN A 860 -31.47 -22.87 -8.73
CA ASN A 860 -30.38 -22.68 -9.69
C ASN A 860 -29.17 -22.08 -8.97
N GLY A 861 -27.97 -22.52 -9.32
CA GLY A 861 -26.71 -21.99 -8.77
C GLY A 861 -26.52 -20.48 -9.01
N GLY A 862 -27.21 -19.90 -9.99
CA GLY A 862 -27.23 -18.46 -10.25
C GLY A 862 -27.89 -17.62 -9.16
N GLY A 863 -28.81 -18.22 -8.39
CA GLY A 863 -29.52 -17.58 -7.28
C GLY A 863 -28.76 -17.58 -5.94
N ILE A 864 -27.58 -18.20 -5.87
CA ILE A 864 -26.68 -18.17 -4.70
C ILE A 864 -25.46 -17.34 -5.08
N ARG A 865 -25.20 -16.26 -4.33
CA ARG A 865 -24.30 -15.18 -4.75
C ARG A 865 -23.00 -15.09 -3.97
N SER A 866 -23.02 -15.41 -2.68
CA SER A 866 -21.85 -15.36 -1.81
C SER A 866 -21.79 -16.57 -0.86
N SER A 867 -20.61 -16.81 -0.30
CA SER A 867 -20.41 -17.74 0.82
C SER A 867 -20.74 -17.07 2.15
N ILE A 868 -20.95 -17.86 3.19
CA ILE A 868 -21.04 -17.39 4.59
C ILE A 868 -19.89 -18.01 5.37
N ASN A 869 -18.94 -17.21 5.86
CA ASN A 869 -17.72 -17.72 6.46
C ASN A 869 -17.87 -18.03 7.96
N GLY A 870 -18.79 -17.33 8.65
CA GLY A 870 -19.02 -17.46 10.08
C GLY A 870 -17.98 -16.72 10.94
N PRO A 871 -18.07 -16.78 12.28
CA PRO A 871 -18.91 -17.71 13.04
C PRO A 871 -20.39 -17.32 13.11
N ASN A 872 -20.72 -16.04 12.94
CA ASN A 872 -22.10 -15.56 12.97
C ASN A 872 -22.74 -15.66 11.57
N VAL A 873 -24.02 -16.02 11.53
CA VAL A 873 -24.87 -15.93 10.35
C VAL A 873 -25.89 -14.83 10.63
N THR A 874 -25.71 -13.67 10.02
CA THR A 874 -26.60 -12.51 10.16
C THR A 874 -27.65 -12.50 9.05
N ARG A 875 -28.73 -11.71 9.23
CA ARG A 875 -29.67 -11.44 8.14
C ARG A 875 -29.00 -10.77 6.94
N PHE A 876 -28.00 -9.92 7.18
CA PHE A 876 -27.17 -9.35 6.13
C PHE A 876 -26.53 -10.47 5.29
N LEU A 877 -25.86 -11.44 5.92
CA LEU A 877 -25.22 -12.54 5.21
C LEU A 877 -26.23 -13.40 4.43
N VAL A 878 -27.43 -13.62 4.98
CA VAL A 878 -28.54 -14.30 4.27
C VAL A 878 -28.99 -13.49 3.05
N ALA A 879 -29.18 -12.18 3.21
CA ALA A 879 -29.60 -11.28 2.15
C ALA A 879 -28.57 -11.21 1.02
N GLN A 880 -27.28 -11.08 1.34
CA GLN A 880 -26.21 -11.07 0.35
C GLN A 880 -26.12 -12.42 -0.39
N THR A 881 -26.25 -13.53 0.35
CA THR A 881 -26.22 -14.88 -0.23
C THR A 881 -27.35 -15.07 -1.24
N LEU A 882 -28.55 -14.56 -0.93
CA LEU A 882 -29.78 -14.68 -1.72
C LEU A 882 -30.29 -13.30 -2.16
N ALA A 883 -29.45 -12.54 -2.87
CA ALA A 883 -29.63 -11.11 -3.16
C ALA A 883 -30.96 -10.70 -3.82
N PHE A 884 -31.61 -11.59 -4.57
CA PHE A 884 -32.85 -11.27 -5.30
C PHE A 884 -34.15 -11.51 -4.52
N ASP A 885 -34.06 -12.12 -3.33
CA ASP A 885 -35.19 -12.59 -2.50
C ASP A 885 -36.40 -13.13 -3.28
N ASN A 886 -36.14 -14.05 -4.21
CA ASN A 886 -37.18 -14.59 -5.08
C ASN A 886 -38.31 -15.25 -4.27
N GLN A 887 -39.55 -15.20 -4.78
CA GLN A 887 -40.67 -15.87 -4.12
C GLN A 887 -40.67 -17.37 -4.40
N LEU A 888 -41.12 -18.14 -3.41
CA LEU A 888 -41.40 -19.56 -3.58
C LEU A 888 -42.49 -19.80 -4.62
N ALA A 889 -42.31 -20.80 -5.47
CA ALA A 889 -43.28 -21.31 -6.41
C ALA A 889 -43.39 -22.84 -6.28
N ILE A 890 -44.60 -23.38 -6.32
CA ILE A 890 -44.86 -24.81 -6.26
C ILE A 890 -45.68 -25.20 -7.51
N VAL A 891 -45.16 -26.17 -8.26
CA VAL A 891 -45.79 -26.68 -9.49
C VAL A 891 -46.00 -28.18 -9.40
N GLU A 892 -47.10 -28.67 -9.97
CA GLU A 892 -47.25 -30.09 -10.31
C GLU A 892 -46.64 -30.32 -11.70
N LEU A 893 -45.78 -31.32 -11.84
CA LEU A 893 -45.21 -31.70 -13.13
C LEU A 893 -45.09 -33.22 -13.34
N ALA A 894 -45.18 -33.65 -14.60
CA ALA A 894 -44.99 -35.04 -14.99
C ALA A 894 -43.49 -35.40 -15.11
N GLY A 895 -43.15 -36.69 -15.00
CA GLY A 895 -41.78 -37.17 -15.14
C GLY A 895 -41.09 -36.75 -16.45
N HIS A 896 -41.81 -36.59 -17.56
CA HIS A 896 -41.26 -36.08 -18.82
C HIS A 896 -40.92 -34.58 -18.80
N GLU A 897 -41.68 -33.77 -18.05
CA GLU A 897 -41.40 -32.35 -17.80
C GLU A 897 -40.18 -32.23 -16.86
N LEU A 898 -40.12 -33.09 -15.84
CA LEU A 898 -38.99 -33.12 -14.89
C LEU A 898 -37.69 -33.49 -15.61
N LEU A 899 -37.74 -34.48 -16.51
CA LEU A 899 -36.60 -34.87 -17.31
C LEU A 899 -36.10 -33.72 -18.20
N ALA A 900 -37.01 -32.96 -18.81
CA ALA A 900 -36.66 -31.79 -19.61
C ALA A 900 -35.99 -30.69 -18.76
N ALA A 901 -36.54 -30.38 -17.59
CA ALA A 901 -35.97 -29.41 -16.67
C ALA A 901 -34.57 -29.83 -16.19
N MET A 902 -34.39 -31.10 -15.82
CA MET A 902 -33.10 -31.59 -15.32
C MET A 902 -32.04 -31.70 -16.43
N GLU A 903 -32.40 -32.06 -17.66
CA GLU A 903 -31.46 -32.01 -18.80
C GLU A 903 -31.03 -30.56 -19.09
N ASN A 904 -31.96 -29.59 -19.03
CA ASN A 904 -31.62 -28.17 -19.15
C ASN A 904 -30.62 -27.74 -18.07
N ALA A 905 -30.87 -28.12 -16.82
CA ALA A 905 -30.04 -27.71 -15.68
C ALA A 905 -28.55 -28.08 -15.84
N ILE A 906 -28.24 -29.17 -16.53
CA ILE A 906 -26.86 -29.65 -16.76
C ILE A 906 -26.40 -29.55 -18.22
N SER A 907 -27.18 -28.87 -19.08
CA SER A 907 -26.94 -28.76 -20.53
C SER A 907 -25.68 -28.00 -20.92
N ARG A 908 -25.31 -26.98 -20.13
CA ARG A 908 -24.15 -26.10 -20.40
C ARG A 908 -22.90 -26.46 -19.61
N TYR A 909 -22.97 -27.43 -18.71
CA TYR A 909 -21.80 -27.93 -18.00
C TYR A 909 -20.71 -28.36 -19.01
N PRO A 910 -19.42 -28.02 -18.81
CA PRO A 910 -18.80 -27.44 -17.59
C PRO A 910 -18.79 -25.91 -17.51
N SER A 911 -19.46 -25.19 -18.43
CA SER A 911 -19.61 -23.74 -18.29
C SER A 911 -20.28 -23.41 -16.96
N LEU A 912 -19.72 -22.46 -16.20
CA LEU A 912 -20.21 -21.99 -14.90
C LEU A 912 -21.48 -21.12 -15.04
N ASP A 913 -22.49 -21.72 -15.66
CA ASP A 913 -23.79 -21.13 -15.99
C ASP A 913 -24.72 -21.19 -14.78
N GLY A 914 -25.55 -20.16 -14.60
CA GLY A 914 -26.44 -20.03 -13.44
C GLY A 914 -27.44 -21.19 -13.31
N ARG A 915 -27.79 -21.84 -14.43
CA ARG A 915 -28.82 -22.89 -14.49
C ARG A 915 -28.52 -24.16 -13.70
N PHE A 916 -27.27 -24.39 -13.28
CA PHE A 916 -26.84 -25.63 -12.62
C PHE A 916 -27.73 -25.97 -11.41
N PRO A 917 -28.18 -27.23 -11.25
CA PRO A 917 -29.21 -27.56 -10.27
C PRO A 917 -28.63 -27.80 -8.87
N GLN A 918 -29.27 -27.21 -7.88
CA GLN A 918 -29.12 -27.49 -6.45
C GLN A 918 -30.45 -28.06 -5.96
N VAL A 919 -30.45 -29.28 -5.44
CA VAL A 919 -31.68 -30.07 -5.32
C VAL A 919 -31.92 -30.65 -3.93
N ALA A 920 -33.19 -30.79 -3.57
CA ALA A 920 -33.68 -31.63 -2.49
C ALA A 920 -34.76 -32.58 -3.03
N GLY A 921 -34.84 -33.79 -2.48
CA GLY A 921 -35.81 -34.80 -2.95
C GLY A 921 -35.46 -35.45 -4.30
N ILE A 922 -34.25 -35.23 -4.84
CA ILE A 922 -33.74 -35.87 -6.07
C ILE A 922 -32.30 -36.34 -5.87
N GLU A 923 -31.96 -37.44 -6.53
CA GLU A 923 -30.59 -37.82 -6.87
C GLU A 923 -30.42 -37.86 -8.39
N LEU A 924 -29.40 -37.17 -8.89
CA LEU A 924 -29.09 -36.95 -10.29
C LEU A 924 -27.62 -37.29 -10.56
N GLU A 925 -27.37 -38.17 -11.53
CA GLU A 925 -26.04 -38.43 -12.07
C GLU A 925 -26.03 -38.17 -13.58
N PHE A 926 -25.03 -37.44 -14.07
CA PHE A 926 -24.96 -37.06 -15.49
C PHE A 926 -23.57 -37.17 -16.10
N ASP A 927 -23.49 -37.49 -17.40
CA ASP A 927 -22.24 -37.54 -18.17
C ASP A 927 -22.11 -36.27 -19.04
N PRO A 928 -21.15 -35.38 -18.74
CA PRO A 928 -20.99 -34.12 -19.47
C PRO A 928 -20.50 -34.32 -20.91
N ASN A 929 -19.98 -35.50 -21.26
CA ASN A 929 -19.49 -35.80 -22.61
C ASN A 929 -20.62 -36.11 -23.60
N ARG A 930 -21.86 -36.24 -23.11
CA ARG A 930 -23.03 -36.47 -23.98
C ARG A 930 -23.62 -35.12 -24.42
N PRO A 931 -24.35 -35.06 -25.54
CA PRO A 931 -24.94 -33.81 -26.03
C PRO A 931 -25.88 -33.19 -24.99
N GLY A 932 -25.68 -31.92 -24.64
CA GLY A 932 -26.61 -31.20 -23.76
C GLY A 932 -27.93 -30.92 -24.46
N ILE A 933 -29.03 -30.97 -23.71
CA ILE A 933 -30.36 -30.60 -24.21
C ILE A 933 -30.87 -29.44 -23.36
N SER A 934 -31.17 -28.30 -23.98
CA SER A 934 -31.73 -27.11 -23.33
C SER A 934 -33.08 -26.72 -23.93
N ASP A 935 -33.80 -25.87 -23.20
CA ASP A 935 -34.98 -25.13 -23.69
C ASP A 935 -36.14 -26.03 -24.19
N GLN A 936 -36.22 -27.26 -23.66
CA GLN A 936 -37.31 -28.19 -23.96
C GLN A 936 -38.41 -28.10 -22.89
N THR A 937 -39.66 -28.27 -23.32
CA THR A 937 -40.82 -28.34 -22.42
C THR A 937 -41.11 -29.76 -21.93
N SER A 938 -40.68 -30.79 -22.68
CA SER A 938 -40.91 -32.20 -22.36
C SER A 938 -39.88 -33.09 -23.05
N LEU A 939 -39.41 -34.13 -22.36
CA LEU A 939 -38.49 -35.14 -22.89
C LEU A 939 -38.96 -36.56 -22.55
N ARG A 940 -38.85 -37.45 -23.54
CA ARG A 940 -39.14 -38.90 -23.36
C ARG A 940 -37.90 -39.78 -23.34
N HIS A 941 -36.72 -39.20 -23.61
CA HIS A 941 -35.44 -39.90 -23.62
C HIS A 941 -34.37 -39.01 -23.00
N PRO A 942 -33.54 -39.53 -22.09
CA PRO A 942 -32.41 -38.79 -21.54
C PRO A 942 -31.27 -38.68 -22.56
N SER A 943 -30.44 -37.65 -22.41
CA SER A 943 -29.16 -37.51 -23.10
C SER A 943 -28.00 -37.55 -22.11
N ARG A 944 -27.79 -36.48 -21.33
CA ARG A 944 -26.68 -36.41 -20.36
C ARG A 944 -27.02 -37.12 -19.06
N ILE A 945 -28.29 -37.23 -18.70
CA ILE A 945 -28.71 -37.86 -17.46
C ILE A 945 -28.51 -39.38 -17.53
N GLY A 946 -27.60 -39.90 -16.72
CA GLY A 946 -27.33 -41.32 -16.56
C GLY A 946 -28.29 -41.96 -15.57
N ASN A 947 -28.46 -41.35 -14.39
CA ASN A 947 -29.41 -41.77 -13.36
C ASN A 947 -30.22 -40.56 -12.86
N LEU A 948 -31.53 -40.73 -12.69
CA LEU A 948 -32.42 -39.74 -12.08
C LEU A 948 -33.44 -40.46 -11.20
N THR A 949 -33.38 -40.19 -9.90
CA THR A 949 -34.28 -40.77 -8.89
C THR A 949 -34.94 -39.66 -8.10
N VAL A 950 -36.27 -39.67 -8.03
CA VAL A 950 -37.04 -38.81 -7.13
C VAL A 950 -37.25 -39.53 -5.80
N ILE A 951 -37.04 -38.83 -4.70
CA ILE A 951 -37.33 -39.30 -3.34
C ILE A 951 -38.58 -38.56 -2.89
N ARG A 952 -39.73 -39.25 -2.93
CA ARG A 952 -41.02 -38.66 -2.54
C ARG A 952 -41.02 -38.26 -1.06
N ALA A 953 -41.93 -37.37 -0.68
CA ALA A 953 -42.12 -36.96 0.72
C ALA A 953 -42.43 -38.15 1.66
N SER A 954 -42.96 -39.26 1.13
CA SER A 954 -43.17 -40.52 1.86
C SER A 954 -41.90 -41.32 2.15
N GLY A 955 -40.77 -40.94 1.56
CA GLY A 955 -39.52 -41.72 1.51
C GLY A 955 -39.45 -42.73 0.38
N GLU A 956 -40.48 -42.84 -0.46
CA GLU A 956 -40.47 -43.72 -1.65
C GLU A 956 -39.46 -43.20 -2.69
N ARG A 957 -38.61 -44.11 -3.19
CA ARG A 957 -37.63 -43.81 -4.25
C ARG A 957 -38.19 -44.23 -5.61
N VAL A 958 -38.40 -43.27 -6.50
CA VAL A 958 -38.92 -43.45 -7.85
C VAL A 958 -37.81 -43.19 -8.86
N ALA A 959 -37.19 -44.24 -9.38
CA ALA A 959 -36.20 -44.15 -10.45
C ALA A 959 -36.90 -43.85 -11.78
N LEU A 960 -36.64 -42.68 -12.37
CA LEU A 960 -37.15 -42.30 -13.69
C LEU A 960 -36.19 -42.69 -14.79
N VAL A 961 -34.89 -42.46 -14.56
CA VAL A 961 -33.81 -42.80 -15.50
C VAL A 961 -32.77 -43.67 -14.78
N LYS A 962 -32.34 -44.73 -15.44
CA LYS A 962 -31.21 -45.56 -15.02
C LYS A 962 -30.37 -45.96 -16.23
N ASP A 963 -29.06 -45.81 -16.12
CA ASP A 963 -28.09 -46.13 -17.18
C ASP A 963 -28.48 -45.52 -18.54
N PHE A 964 -28.82 -44.23 -18.54
CA PHE A 964 -29.27 -43.45 -19.71
C PHE A 964 -30.55 -43.98 -20.37
N ARG A 965 -31.39 -44.71 -19.62
CA ARG A 965 -32.66 -45.26 -20.11
C ARG A 965 -33.79 -44.93 -19.15
N VAL A 966 -34.94 -44.60 -19.70
CA VAL A 966 -36.17 -44.44 -18.91
C VAL A 966 -36.56 -45.81 -18.34
N VAL A 967 -36.68 -45.89 -17.01
CA VAL A 967 -37.10 -47.10 -16.28
C VAL A 967 -38.38 -46.88 -15.47
N GLY A 968 -38.76 -45.63 -15.23
CA GLY A 968 -39.98 -45.24 -14.51
C GLY A 968 -41.12 -44.81 -15.43
N ASN A 969 -42.29 -44.55 -14.83
CA ASN A 969 -43.44 -43.99 -15.55
C ASN A 969 -43.29 -42.47 -15.69
N LEU A 970 -43.00 -41.97 -16.89
CA LEU A 970 -42.86 -40.53 -17.15
C LEU A 970 -44.18 -39.75 -17.10
N GLU A 971 -45.32 -40.43 -17.05
CA GLU A 971 -46.64 -39.80 -16.86
C GLU A 971 -46.98 -39.64 -15.36
N GLN A 972 -46.16 -40.20 -14.47
CA GLN A 972 -46.31 -40.00 -13.02
C GLN A 972 -46.00 -38.54 -12.66
N THR A 973 -46.86 -37.93 -11.85
CA THR A 973 -46.71 -36.53 -11.42
C THR A 973 -46.01 -36.40 -10.06
N PHE A 974 -45.36 -35.26 -9.88
CA PHE A 974 -44.63 -34.84 -8.70
C PHE A 974 -44.90 -33.36 -8.42
N PHE A 975 -44.88 -32.97 -7.16
CA PHE A 975 -44.88 -31.55 -6.77
C PHE A 975 -43.45 -31.08 -6.55
N LEU A 976 -43.10 -29.96 -7.17
CA LEU A 976 -41.77 -29.35 -7.09
C LEU A 976 -41.88 -27.91 -6.62
N ALA A 977 -41.08 -27.58 -5.61
CA ALA A 977 -40.84 -26.23 -5.15
C ALA A 977 -39.60 -25.63 -5.84
N THR A 978 -39.71 -24.37 -6.26
CA THR A 978 -38.61 -23.61 -6.87
C THR A 978 -38.85 -22.12 -6.66
N ASN A 979 -38.07 -21.25 -7.30
CA ASN A 979 -38.29 -19.82 -7.27
C ASN A 979 -39.08 -19.31 -8.48
N ASN A 980 -39.74 -18.17 -8.32
CA ASN A 980 -40.54 -17.53 -9.36
C ASN A 980 -39.71 -17.11 -10.61
N PHE A 981 -38.40 -16.86 -10.46
CA PHE A 981 -37.50 -16.63 -11.59
C PHE A 981 -37.41 -17.87 -12.51
N LEU A 982 -37.18 -19.07 -11.96
CA LEU A 982 -37.19 -20.31 -12.75
C LEU A 982 -38.59 -20.64 -13.29
N LEU A 983 -39.63 -20.37 -12.51
CA LEU A 983 -41.03 -20.57 -12.92
C LEU A 983 -41.36 -19.82 -14.21
N THR A 984 -40.87 -18.60 -14.37
CA THR A 984 -41.11 -17.76 -15.54
C THR A 984 -40.20 -18.08 -16.73
N GLY A 985 -39.33 -19.10 -16.60
CA GLY A 985 -38.44 -19.57 -17.66
C GLY A 985 -37.02 -19.02 -17.57
N GLY A 986 -36.66 -18.33 -16.48
CA GLY A 986 -35.29 -17.93 -16.20
C GLY A 986 -34.31 -19.09 -16.35
N ASP A 987 -33.07 -18.81 -16.75
CA ASP A 987 -32.01 -19.82 -16.98
C ASP A 987 -32.37 -20.94 -17.99
N GLY A 988 -33.36 -20.73 -18.85
CA GLY A 988 -33.78 -21.67 -19.89
C GLY A 988 -34.71 -22.79 -19.38
N TYR A 989 -35.32 -22.61 -18.20
CA TYR A 989 -36.28 -23.57 -17.64
C TYR A 989 -37.66 -23.48 -18.32
N THR A 990 -37.69 -23.69 -19.65
CA THR A 990 -38.88 -23.56 -20.50
C THR A 990 -40.01 -24.52 -20.11
N ALA A 991 -39.68 -25.69 -19.54
CA ALA A 991 -40.68 -26.61 -18.99
C ALA A 991 -41.53 -25.95 -17.89
N PHE A 992 -40.91 -25.17 -17.00
CA PHE A 992 -41.65 -24.46 -15.94
C PHE A 992 -42.46 -23.31 -16.50
N LYS A 993 -41.90 -22.54 -17.44
CA LYS A 993 -42.65 -21.50 -18.14
C LYS A 993 -43.90 -22.07 -18.81
N ALA A 994 -43.78 -23.21 -19.49
CA ALA A 994 -44.91 -23.85 -20.15
C ALA A 994 -46.00 -24.30 -19.16
N ILE A 995 -45.62 -24.76 -17.96
CA ILE A 995 -46.58 -25.08 -16.89
C ILE A 995 -47.24 -23.80 -16.37
N ASN A 996 -46.47 -22.74 -16.16
CA ASN A 996 -46.97 -21.46 -15.66
C ASN A 996 -47.92 -20.75 -16.65
N ASP A 997 -47.65 -20.87 -17.94
CA ASP A 997 -48.44 -20.25 -19.01
C ASP A 997 -49.72 -21.07 -19.34
N ASP A 998 -49.84 -22.31 -18.84
CA ASP A 998 -51.02 -23.15 -19.07
C ASP A 998 -52.11 -22.87 -18.01
N PRO A 999 -53.24 -22.22 -18.38
CA PRO A 999 -54.29 -21.88 -17.43
C PRO A 999 -55.03 -23.10 -16.87
N ALA A 1000 -54.83 -24.29 -17.42
CA ALA A 1000 -55.38 -25.53 -16.88
C ALA A 1000 -54.51 -26.15 -15.78
N ARG A 1001 -53.28 -25.67 -15.58
CA ARG A 1001 -52.36 -26.13 -14.53
C ARG A 1001 -52.47 -25.23 -13.31
N ASN A 1002 -52.40 -25.84 -12.12
CA ASN A 1002 -52.40 -25.10 -10.87
C ASN A 1002 -50.95 -24.80 -10.44
N VAL A 1003 -50.64 -23.51 -10.27
CA VAL A 1003 -49.36 -23.04 -9.75
C VAL A 1003 -49.62 -22.28 -8.46
N LEU A 1004 -48.89 -22.62 -7.39
CA LEU A 1004 -49.04 -22.00 -6.09
C LEU A 1004 -47.81 -21.13 -5.81
N ILE A 1005 -48.03 -19.87 -5.46
CA ILE A 1005 -46.95 -18.91 -5.18
C ILE A 1005 -47.20 -18.32 -3.77
N PRO A 1006 -46.57 -18.87 -2.72
CA PRO A 1006 -46.60 -18.26 -1.40
C PRO A 1006 -45.94 -16.87 -1.44
N GLU A 1007 -46.51 -15.91 -0.71
CA GLU A 1007 -45.93 -14.56 -0.52
C GLU A 1007 -44.79 -14.61 0.52
N THR A 1008 -43.79 -15.47 0.31
CA THR A 1008 -42.61 -15.58 1.17
C THR A 1008 -41.36 -15.73 0.33
N GLY A 1009 -40.39 -14.87 0.60
CA GLY A 1009 -39.09 -14.85 -0.06
C GLY A 1009 -38.13 -15.92 0.43
N GLU A 1010 -37.17 -16.26 -0.41
CA GLU A 1010 -36.14 -17.27 -0.13
C GLU A 1010 -35.23 -16.91 1.06
N GLN A 1011 -35.04 -15.63 1.38
CA GLN A 1011 -34.26 -15.18 2.53
C GLN A 1011 -34.93 -15.58 3.85
N GLN A 1012 -36.21 -15.24 4.02
CA GLN A 1012 -37.00 -15.64 5.19
C GLN A 1012 -37.08 -17.17 5.30
N ILE A 1013 -37.23 -17.88 4.17
CA ILE A 1013 -37.26 -19.35 4.16
C ILE A 1013 -35.96 -19.95 4.72
N LEU A 1014 -34.81 -19.40 4.32
CA LEU A 1014 -33.51 -19.86 4.82
C LEU A 1014 -33.33 -19.51 6.30
N GLU A 1015 -33.67 -18.30 6.72
CA GLU A 1015 -33.65 -17.88 8.14
C GLU A 1015 -34.51 -18.81 9.00
N ASP A 1016 -35.78 -19.00 8.62
CA ASP A 1016 -36.72 -19.87 9.32
C ASP A 1016 -36.16 -21.29 9.46
N TYR A 1017 -35.49 -21.80 8.43
CA TYR A 1017 -34.89 -23.13 8.45
C TYR A 1017 -33.69 -23.21 9.40
N ILE A 1018 -32.82 -22.20 9.38
CA ILE A 1018 -31.68 -22.11 10.32
C ILE A 1018 -32.20 -22.08 11.76
N VAL A 1019 -33.21 -21.24 12.04
CA VAL A 1019 -33.75 -21.08 13.39
C VAL A 1019 -34.54 -22.32 13.83
N GLN A 1020 -35.45 -22.83 13.00
CA GLN A 1020 -36.43 -23.85 13.43
C GLN A 1020 -35.94 -25.28 13.24
N VAL A 1021 -35.01 -25.54 12.31
CA VAL A 1021 -34.52 -26.89 11.99
C VAL A 1021 -33.10 -27.10 12.52
N PHE A 1022 -32.24 -26.09 12.41
CA PHE A 1022 -30.88 -26.16 12.95
C PHE A 1022 -30.75 -25.65 14.40
N ASP A 1023 -31.82 -25.12 15.00
CA ASP A 1023 -31.79 -24.47 16.33
C ASP A 1023 -30.70 -23.38 16.40
N GLY A 1024 -30.55 -22.64 15.28
CA GLY A 1024 -29.53 -21.62 15.11
C GLY A 1024 -28.10 -22.15 14.88
N ASN A 1025 -27.87 -23.46 14.77
CA ASN A 1025 -26.52 -24.03 14.64
C ASN A 1025 -26.34 -24.82 13.33
N VAL A 1026 -25.87 -24.14 12.28
CA VAL A 1026 -25.79 -24.66 10.90
C VAL A 1026 -24.41 -25.22 10.55
N ASN A 1027 -23.94 -26.18 11.38
CA ASN A 1027 -22.63 -26.84 11.21
C ASN A 1027 -22.63 -27.94 10.15
N VAL A 1028 -22.76 -27.56 8.87
CA VAL A 1028 -22.67 -28.52 7.75
C VAL A 1028 -21.27 -28.49 7.16
N PRO A 1029 -20.52 -29.62 7.13
CA PRO A 1029 -19.17 -29.67 6.58
C PRO A 1029 -19.11 -29.20 5.13
N THR A 1030 -18.06 -28.47 4.77
CA THR A 1030 -17.86 -27.94 3.40
C THR A 1030 -17.80 -29.05 2.35
N LYS A 1031 -17.21 -30.20 2.71
CA LYS A 1031 -17.23 -31.42 1.89
C LYS A 1031 -18.44 -32.27 2.26
N LEU A 1032 -19.23 -32.63 1.25
CA LEU A 1032 -20.39 -33.50 1.41
C LEU A 1032 -20.03 -34.94 1.05
N ASP A 1033 -20.31 -35.89 1.95
CA ASP A 1033 -19.99 -37.32 1.73
C ASP A 1033 -20.83 -37.96 0.60
N HIS A 1034 -22.05 -37.45 0.39
CA HIS A 1034 -23.02 -38.00 -0.55
C HIS A 1034 -23.72 -36.87 -1.32
N PRO A 1035 -23.09 -36.31 -2.36
CA PRO A 1035 -23.72 -35.31 -3.20
C PRO A 1035 -24.93 -35.88 -3.95
N ARG A 1036 -26.00 -35.10 -4.06
CA ARG A 1036 -27.25 -35.41 -4.76
C ARG A 1036 -27.14 -35.17 -6.27
N VAL A 1037 -26.21 -34.33 -6.69
CA VAL A 1037 -25.89 -34.07 -8.11
C VAL A 1037 -24.44 -34.46 -8.34
N GLN A 1038 -24.22 -35.48 -9.18
CA GLN A 1038 -22.89 -36.04 -9.41
C GLN A 1038 -22.58 -36.23 -10.90
N VAL A 1039 -21.29 -36.20 -11.23
CA VAL A 1039 -20.82 -36.66 -12.54
C VAL A 1039 -20.91 -38.19 -12.55
N TYR A 1040 -21.52 -38.73 -13.61
CA TYR A 1040 -21.77 -40.16 -13.78
C TYR A 1040 -20.44 -40.91 -13.91
N ASN A 1041 -20.12 -41.76 -12.93
CA ASN A 1041 -18.89 -42.52 -12.89
C ASN A 1041 -19.05 -43.88 -13.58
N TYR A 1042 -18.28 -44.10 -14.64
CA TYR A 1042 -18.26 -45.36 -15.39
C TYR A 1042 -17.46 -46.43 -14.63
N LEU A 1043 -18.03 -47.06 -13.58
CA LEU A 1043 -17.51 -48.34 -13.13
C LEU A 1043 -17.93 -49.42 -14.13
N LYS A 1044 -17.11 -49.55 -15.18
CA LYS A 1044 -17.18 -50.64 -16.15
C LYS A 1044 -16.99 -51.95 -15.40
N ALA A 1045 -18.08 -52.67 -15.17
CA ALA A 1045 -18.04 -54.07 -14.77
C ALA A 1045 -17.51 -54.93 -15.94
N GLU A 1046 -16.21 -54.83 -16.23
CA GLU A 1046 -15.45 -55.85 -16.95
C GLU A 1046 -14.34 -56.33 -16.03
N GLY A 1047 -14.33 -57.63 -15.73
CA GLY A 1047 -13.66 -58.21 -14.56
C GLY A 1047 -12.17 -57.90 -14.38
N LYS A 1048 -11.80 -57.79 -13.10
CA LYS A 1048 -10.44 -57.82 -12.50
C LYS A 1048 -9.44 -56.81 -13.06
N TYR A 1049 -9.10 -55.79 -12.27
CA TYR A 1049 -7.76 -55.62 -11.68
C TYR A 1049 -7.86 -54.81 -10.38
N SER A 1050 -7.01 -55.18 -9.43
CA SER A 1050 -6.79 -54.60 -8.10
C SER A 1050 -6.10 -53.23 -8.15
N THR A 1051 -6.14 -52.53 -7.00
CA THR A 1051 -5.45 -51.27 -6.61
C THR A 1051 -6.23 -50.00 -6.97
N GLY A 1052 -6.52 -49.04 -6.10
CA GLY A 1052 -6.21 -48.76 -4.70
C GLY A 1052 -6.92 -47.44 -4.33
N TYR A 1053 -7.11 -47.17 -3.05
CA TYR A 1053 -7.71 -45.92 -2.55
C TYR A 1053 -6.91 -44.70 -3.02
N PHE A 1054 -7.60 -43.62 -3.39
CA PHE A 1054 -7.01 -42.29 -3.55
C PHE A 1054 -7.32 -41.44 -2.32
N ASP A 1055 -6.26 -40.90 -1.74
CA ASP A 1055 -6.19 -40.00 -0.59
C ASP A 1055 -6.07 -38.55 -1.12
N GLU A 1056 -6.86 -37.65 -0.58
CA GLU A 1056 -6.99 -36.24 -1.02
C GLU A 1056 -5.90 -35.31 -0.47
N SER A 1057 -4.84 -35.84 0.15
CA SER A 1057 -3.80 -35.03 0.80
C SER A 1057 -2.58 -34.66 -0.08
N ALA A 1058 -2.56 -34.98 -1.37
CA ALA A 1058 -1.43 -34.63 -2.25
C ALA A 1058 -1.70 -33.33 -3.04
N ALA A 1059 -1.02 -32.25 -2.62
CA ALA A 1059 -0.84 -31.05 -3.42
C ALA A 1059 0.14 -31.32 -4.58
N GLU A 1060 -0.34 -31.25 -5.81
CA GLU A 1060 0.28 -30.56 -6.97
C GLU A 1060 -0.53 -30.85 -8.24
N ILE A 1061 -0.74 -29.79 -9.02
CA ILE A 1061 -1.52 -29.74 -10.26
C ILE A 1061 -0.94 -30.70 -11.29
N VAL A 1062 -1.80 -31.22 -12.17
CA VAL A 1062 -1.29 -31.55 -13.50
C VAL A 1062 -2.21 -31.20 -14.66
N THR A 1063 -1.65 -30.35 -15.52
CA THR A 1063 -2.13 -29.98 -16.85
C THR A 1063 -2.25 -31.21 -17.77
N PHE A 1064 -3.34 -31.25 -18.53
CA PHE A 1064 -3.59 -32.27 -19.54
C PHE A 1064 -3.00 -31.84 -20.88
N ASP A 1065 -2.16 -32.68 -21.49
CA ASP A 1065 -1.70 -32.50 -22.88
C ASP A 1065 -2.74 -33.11 -23.84
N PRO A 1066 -3.51 -32.30 -24.60
CA PRO A 1066 -4.55 -32.81 -25.48
C PRO A 1066 -4.02 -33.50 -26.75
N ILE A 1067 -2.74 -33.27 -27.11
CA ILE A 1067 -2.11 -33.88 -28.28
C ILE A 1067 -1.60 -35.29 -27.94
N LEU A 1068 -0.98 -35.45 -26.77
CA LEU A 1068 -0.40 -36.72 -26.34
C LEU A 1068 -1.33 -37.57 -25.45
N ARG A 1069 -2.43 -37.01 -24.96
CA ARG A 1069 -3.39 -37.64 -24.03
C ARG A 1069 -2.71 -38.26 -22.82
N ARG A 1070 -1.80 -37.51 -22.18
CA ARG A 1070 -1.13 -37.90 -20.94
C ARG A 1070 -1.38 -36.86 -19.86
N ILE A 1071 -1.44 -37.35 -18.63
CA ILE A 1071 -1.43 -36.55 -17.41
C ILE A 1071 0.03 -36.59 -16.95
N PHE A 1072 0.65 -35.41 -16.84
CA PHE A 1072 2.02 -35.26 -16.32
C PHE A 1072 2.12 -35.39 -14.80
#